data_AF-K3ZFC6-F1
#
_entry.id   AF-K3ZFC6-F1
#
_cell.length_a   1.000
_cell.length_b   1.000
_cell.length_c   1.000
_cell.angle_alpha   90.00
_cell.angle_beta   90.00
_cell.angle_gamma   90.00
#
_symmetry.space_group_name_H-M   'P 1'
#
loop_
_entity.id
_entity.type
_entity.pdbx_description
1 polymer ?
#
loop_
_entity_poly.entity_id
_entity_poly.type
_entity_poly.pdbx_seq_one_letter_code
_entity_poly.pdbx_strand_id
1 'polypeptide(L)'
;MVIEKGRVFKDLPALKRWLQAFAVIRKRPYKVLHSYAERRYTVVCEKEICPWRVCARKQKVTVKWNITKAIGPHNCADHELRMKHPQLTSTLVAKWLMKMIYGGWEAGYEQLLVLFNAIIAVNPGMRYEYIPKPNEWKDGRHLFFRAFWCFPQCVEAFRHYRPIFSIDGTFLSGKYRGTLLIAISCDANNNLVPLAFALVERENNDSWGWFLRLVRLYVVGPGREVGVISDRHQGILNAVREQIKGYAPLHHRWCTRHLAENLLWKDGRKLEQIRTTTNAKGRQWLKGLMRDLDKWTRAHDVGGWRYEFQCSNMPESFNKLLLGICGMPVNAIVQFTFYKLVAWFNDRHAYALKLRSDGEKWPPKPKEHLEKAKERAATHEVICFDLDTGTYQVEQRGGTTSNGEVQESRIHVVVLRDFTCTCGKPRQYHFICSHLVAAAMHRNFDIENMIPHEFTVDTLVHTWNPRFVPFQDPREWPPYDGPKYIADPAYCWNKRGSRKRMRNWMVMDQIPGRTRRGRATPFLTDPKQNEYGKWRPETHTFHLTFRDMIVTLEDYQKMLDLTIRGDTVTGPCRSDGARTSGVLISWLRQQFAQCHEDADEHTIGNYCRAWILHLFAYVLFPDATSDTMSWIWGSAVLGFLYRQLCEAFRWSTSSASLGGCVYLLQLWMWAHLPVGHPEVLSHREWLERAYHDFTNELDTLTVSSVSWESYVGEGALTFPLSTMCSSDDDLYRMRCPLICFYAVEFHLPDRVASQFA
;
A
#
# COMPACT_ATOMS: atom_id res chain seq x y z
N MET A 1 23.93 26.20 32.63
CA MET A 1 22.99 25.16 33.12
C MET A 1 23.38 24.72 34.52
N VAL A 2 22.44 24.75 35.47
CA VAL A 2 22.64 24.34 36.87
C VAL A 2 21.62 23.24 37.24
N ILE A 3 22.07 22.23 38.00
CA ILE A 3 21.22 21.16 38.55
C ILE A 3 20.83 21.55 39.96
N GLU A 4 19.52 21.65 40.20
CA GLU A 4 18.98 22.03 41.50
C GLU A 4 17.77 21.17 41.85
N LYS A 5 17.62 20.90 43.16
CA LYS A 5 16.42 20.28 43.72
C LYS A 5 15.23 21.21 43.48
N GLY A 6 14.08 20.64 43.12
CA GLY A 6 12.85 21.39 42.86
C GLY A 6 12.63 21.75 41.39
N ARG A 7 13.65 21.65 40.51
CA ARG A 7 13.49 21.93 39.08
C ARG A 7 12.45 20.99 38.44
N VAL A 8 11.49 21.57 37.72
CA VAL A 8 10.37 20.85 37.11
C VAL A 8 10.50 20.80 35.58
N PHE A 9 10.17 19.65 35.01
CA PHE A 9 10.13 19.36 33.58
C PHE A 9 8.73 18.90 33.19
N LYS A 10 8.33 19.20 31.96
CA LYS A 10 6.99 18.84 31.48
C LYS A 10 6.74 17.34 31.36
N ASP A 11 7.76 16.56 30.99
CA ASP A 11 7.68 15.11 30.75
C ASP A 11 9.06 14.43 30.95
N LEU A 12 9.08 13.10 31.06
CA LEU A 12 10.33 12.32 31.20
C LEU A 12 11.29 12.54 30.02
N PRO A 13 10.84 12.58 28.74
CA PRO A 13 11.72 12.90 27.62
C PRO A 13 12.38 14.28 27.70
N ALA A 14 11.72 15.30 28.26
CA ALA A 14 12.33 16.62 28.48
C ALA A 14 13.42 16.54 29.55
N LEU A 15 13.16 15.86 30.67
CA LEU A 15 14.15 15.62 31.71
C LEU A 15 15.38 14.86 31.16
N LYS A 16 15.16 13.73 30.45
CA LYS A 16 16.25 12.93 29.85
C LYS A 16 17.12 13.76 28.92
N ARG A 17 16.52 14.54 28.01
CA ARG A 17 17.25 15.41 27.08
C ARG A 17 18.02 16.51 27.79
N TRP A 18 17.46 17.06 28.85
CA TRP A 18 18.14 18.11 29.62
C TRP A 18 19.35 17.54 30.38
N LEU A 19 19.22 16.36 31.02
CA LEU A 19 20.34 15.67 31.68
C LEU A 19 21.42 15.26 30.69
N GLN A 20 21.01 14.78 29.51
CA GLN A 20 21.92 14.44 28.41
C GLN A 20 22.76 15.65 27.96
N ALA A 21 22.11 16.80 27.74
CA ALA A 21 22.80 18.05 27.40
C ALA A 21 23.72 18.54 28.53
N PHE A 22 23.27 18.44 29.79
CA PHE A 22 24.07 18.83 30.95
C PHE A 22 25.37 18.02 31.02
N ALA A 23 25.27 16.70 30.86
CA ALA A 23 26.39 15.77 30.87
C ALA A 23 27.43 16.12 29.81
N VAL A 24 26.98 16.33 28.57
CA VAL A 24 27.85 16.69 27.44
C VAL A 24 28.55 18.04 27.68
N ILE A 25 27.81 19.08 28.07
CA ILE A 25 28.38 20.43 28.30
C ILE A 25 29.40 20.41 29.43
N ARG A 26 29.15 19.64 30.49
CA ARG A 26 30.04 19.52 31.64
C ARG A 26 31.12 18.46 31.48
N LYS A 27 31.17 17.76 30.34
CA LYS A 27 32.11 16.64 30.09
C LYS A 27 32.05 15.59 31.21
N ARG A 28 30.84 15.24 31.66
CA ARG A 28 30.58 14.29 32.75
C ARG A 28 29.55 13.23 32.33
N PRO A 29 29.98 12.04 31.90
CA PRO A 29 29.06 10.96 31.56
C PRO A 29 28.35 10.39 32.80
N TYR A 30 27.17 9.82 32.58
CA TYR A 30 26.35 9.22 33.62
C TYR A 30 25.81 7.84 33.22
N LYS A 31 25.57 6.97 34.21
CA LYS A 31 24.80 5.74 34.05
C LYS A 31 23.39 5.91 34.62
N VAL A 32 22.42 5.25 34.00
CA VAL A 32 21.03 5.25 34.47
C VAL A 32 20.89 4.16 35.51
N LEU A 33 20.66 4.54 36.76
CA LEU A 33 20.45 3.58 37.85
C LEU A 33 19.00 3.08 37.88
N HIS A 34 18.04 3.97 37.66
CA HIS A 34 16.61 3.64 37.68
C HIS A 34 15.87 4.37 36.55
N SER A 35 15.00 3.66 35.82
CA SER A 35 14.15 4.26 34.78
C SER A 35 12.74 3.65 34.78
N TYR A 36 11.92 4.09 35.73
CA TYR A 36 10.51 3.71 35.83
C TYR A 36 9.66 4.87 35.32
N ALA A 37 9.13 4.73 34.10
CA ALA A 37 8.42 5.81 33.39
C ALA A 37 7.20 6.37 34.13
N GLU A 38 6.65 5.62 35.07
CA GLU A 38 5.50 6.04 35.88
C GLU A 38 5.86 6.58 37.27
N ARG A 39 7.13 6.48 37.71
CA ARG A 39 7.50 6.79 39.10
C ARG A 39 8.79 7.58 39.26
N ARG A 40 9.93 7.06 38.77
CA ARG A 40 11.26 7.58 39.12
C ARG A 40 12.27 7.44 37.98
N TYR A 41 13.17 8.41 37.89
CA TYR A 41 14.31 8.40 36.99
C TYR A 41 15.54 8.86 37.77
N THR A 42 16.55 7.99 37.88
CA THR A 42 17.77 8.26 38.65
C THR A 42 19.00 8.04 37.78
N VAL A 43 19.87 9.04 37.74
CA VAL A 43 21.17 8.98 37.07
C VAL A 43 22.27 9.20 38.09
N VAL A 44 23.39 8.52 37.90
CA VAL A 44 24.61 8.62 38.73
C VAL A 44 25.81 8.76 37.82
N CYS A 45 26.91 9.29 38.35
CA CYS A 45 28.15 9.39 37.58
C CYS A 45 28.60 8.01 37.10
N GLU A 46 29.23 7.96 35.93
CA GLU A 46 29.82 6.71 35.42
C GLU A 46 30.97 6.21 36.28
N LYS A 47 31.79 7.12 36.85
CA LYS A 47 32.86 6.78 37.79
C LYS A 47 32.27 6.33 39.13
N GLU A 48 32.58 5.12 39.56
CA GLU A 48 31.95 4.47 40.71
C GLU A 48 32.18 5.20 42.04
N ILE A 49 33.37 5.78 42.20
CA ILE A 49 33.77 6.56 43.38
C ILE A 49 33.15 7.96 43.44
N CYS A 50 32.40 8.37 42.42
CA CYS A 50 31.82 9.71 42.36
C CYS A 50 30.41 9.75 42.98
N PRO A 51 30.16 10.58 44.01
CA PRO A 51 28.88 10.62 44.71
C PRO A 51 27.77 11.32 43.92
N TRP A 52 28.10 11.92 42.76
CA TRP A 52 27.14 12.70 41.99
C TRP A 52 25.93 11.86 41.56
N ARG A 53 24.75 12.41 41.83
CA ARG A 53 23.47 11.72 41.62
C ARG A 53 22.34 12.70 41.41
N VAL A 54 21.47 12.40 40.45
CA VAL A 54 20.22 13.12 40.26
C VAL A 54 19.06 12.14 40.30
N CYS A 55 18.12 12.38 41.20
CA CYS A 55 16.86 11.64 41.29
C CYS A 55 15.72 12.57 40.92
N ALA A 56 14.90 12.13 39.96
CA ALA A 56 13.66 12.78 39.60
C ALA A 56 12.47 11.85 39.79
N ARG A 57 11.32 12.43 40.12
CA ARG A 57 10.05 11.70 40.27
C ARG A 57 8.97 12.32 39.40
N LYS A 58 7.97 11.51 39.05
CA LYS A 58 6.75 11.93 38.36
C LYS A 58 5.75 12.44 39.40
N GLN A 59 5.23 13.64 39.21
CA GLN A 59 4.12 14.19 40.00
C GLN A 59 2.81 13.53 39.55
N LYS A 60 2.04 12.97 40.49
CA LYS A 60 0.82 12.22 40.19
C LYS A 60 -0.25 13.09 39.50
N VAL A 61 -0.45 14.33 39.98
CA VAL A 61 -1.53 15.21 39.53
C VAL A 61 -1.18 15.90 38.20
N THR A 62 -0.01 16.52 38.12
CA THR A 62 0.37 17.33 36.95
C THR A 62 1.08 16.53 35.86
N VAL A 63 1.47 15.28 36.14
CA VAL A 63 2.26 14.39 35.25
C VAL A 63 3.67 14.96 34.94
N LYS A 64 4.03 16.11 35.55
CA LYS A 64 5.34 16.77 35.42
C LYS A 64 6.41 15.99 36.18
N TRP A 65 7.65 16.19 35.82
CA TRP A 65 8.80 15.53 36.42
C TRP A 65 9.62 16.52 37.22
N ASN A 66 9.80 16.28 38.51
CA ASN A 66 10.59 17.16 39.37
C ASN A 66 11.89 16.47 39.82
N ILE A 67 12.99 17.21 39.84
CA ILE A 67 14.23 16.75 40.49
C ILE A 67 14.00 16.80 42.01
N THR A 68 13.91 15.63 42.64
CA THR A 68 13.68 15.49 44.08
C THR A 68 14.98 15.47 44.89
N LYS A 69 16.08 15.02 44.27
CA LYS A 69 17.39 14.96 44.89
C LYS A 69 18.46 15.28 43.85
N ALA A 70 19.38 16.18 44.19
CA ALA A 70 20.59 16.46 43.45
C ALA A 70 21.75 16.38 44.45
N ILE A 71 22.66 15.43 44.25
CA ILE A 71 23.88 15.25 45.04
C ILE A 71 25.04 15.68 44.15
N GLY A 72 25.87 16.59 44.64
CA GLY A 72 27.05 17.12 43.96
C GLY A 72 27.89 17.97 44.92
N PRO A 73 29.01 18.57 44.45
CA PRO A 73 29.54 18.55 43.08
C PRO A 73 30.13 17.19 42.68
N HIS A 74 30.52 17.05 41.41
CA HIS A 74 31.37 15.93 41.00
C HIS A 74 32.74 16.05 41.69
N ASN A 75 33.25 14.97 42.28
CA ASN A 75 34.62 14.87 42.81
C ASN A 75 35.59 14.20 41.82
N CYS A 76 35.11 13.79 40.64
CA CYS A 76 35.94 13.19 39.60
C CYS A 76 36.47 14.27 38.65
N ALA A 77 37.70 14.09 38.17
CA ALA A 77 38.31 14.94 37.16
C ALA A 77 37.46 15.00 35.87
N ASP A 78 37.70 16.04 35.06
CA ASP A 78 37.17 16.08 33.70
C ASP A 78 37.57 14.80 32.97
N HIS A 79 36.59 14.13 32.36
CA HIS A 79 36.93 13.00 31.51
C HIS A 79 37.83 13.55 30.40
N GLU A 80 39.02 12.99 30.23
CA GLU A 80 39.88 13.27 29.08
C GLU A 80 39.01 13.25 27.83
N LEU A 81 39.15 14.27 26.97
CA LEU A 81 38.44 14.42 25.70
C LEU A 81 38.80 13.26 24.75
N ARG A 82 38.41 12.03 25.08
CA ARG A 82 38.30 10.97 24.11
C ARG A 82 37.26 11.44 23.10
N MET A 83 37.46 11.16 21.82
CA MET A 83 36.53 11.53 20.74
C MET A 83 35.10 10.93 20.88
N LYS A 84 34.76 10.31 22.01
CA LYS A 84 33.51 9.58 22.26
C LYS A 84 32.94 9.96 23.64
N HIS A 85 31.73 10.52 23.66
CA HIS A 85 30.96 10.78 24.88
C HIS A 85 29.64 9.96 24.81
N PRO A 86 29.32 9.07 25.76
CA PRO A 86 28.18 8.14 25.65
C PRO A 86 26.82 8.85 25.45
N GLN A 87 26.65 10.01 26.07
CA GLN A 87 25.44 10.83 25.93
C GLN A 87 25.46 11.76 24.70
N LEU A 88 26.55 11.86 23.94
CA LEU A 88 26.62 12.63 22.69
C LEU A 88 26.07 11.79 21.52
N THR A 89 24.75 11.56 21.54
CA THR A 89 24.06 10.81 20.49
C THR A 89 23.90 11.66 19.23
N SER A 90 23.85 11.02 18.05
CA SER A 90 23.53 11.68 16.77
C SER A 90 22.25 12.53 16.84
N THR A 91 21.21 12.08 17.55
CA THR A 91 19.96 12.82 17.77
C THR A 91 20.16 14.14 18.54
N LEU A 92 21.07 14.17 19.52
CA LEU A 92 21.36 15.37 20.29
C LEU A 92 22.12 16.38 19.44
N VAL A 93 23.15 15.91 18.72
CA VAL A 93 23.95 16.71 17.79
C VAL A 93 23.05 17.31 16.70
N ALA A 94 22.23 16.49 16.05
CA ALA A 94 21.28 16.94 15.03
C ALA A 94 20.34 18.03 15.57
N LYS A 95 19.81 17.87 16.80
CA LYS A 95 18.93 18.88 17.41
C LYS A 95 19.63 20.21 17.70
N TRP A 96 20.90 20.17 18.12
CA TRP A 96 21.69 21.39 18.34
C TRP A 96 22.01 22.07 17.02
N LEU A 97 22.50 21.32 16.02
CA LEU A 97 22.75 21.83 14.67
C LEU A 97 21.49 22.43 14.06
N MET A 98 20.33 21.76 14.16
CA MET A 98 19.06 22.30 13.69
C MET A 98 18.73 23.65 14.34
N LYS A 99 18.93 23.78 15.66
CA LYS A 99 18.68 25.05 16.35
C LYS A 99 19.69 26.14 15.95
N MET A 100 20.94 25.76 15.67
CA MET A 100 21.98 26.70 15.24
C MET A 100 21.75 27.18 13.81
N ILE A 101 21.36 26.28 12.90
CA ILE A 101 21.18 26.57 11.47
C ILE A 101 19.85 27.27 11.22
N TYR A 102 18.75 26.75 11.77
CA TYR A 102 17.39 27.19 11.44
C TYR A 102 16.70 27.98 12.57
N GLY A 103 17.37 28.15 13.71
CA GLY A 103 16.80 28.80 14.88
C GLY A 103 15.83 27.92 15.69
N GLY A 104 15.10 28.58 16.59
CA GLY A 104 14.01 27.94 17.34
C GLY A 104 12.79 27.66 16.47
N TRP A 105 11.86 26.83 16.98
CA TRP A 105 10.62 26.52 16.28
C TRP A 105 9.77 27.77 16.00
N GLU A 106 9.65 28.65 16.98
CA GLU A 106 8.96 29.94 16.88
C GLU A 106 9.66 30.87 15.89
N ALA A 107 10.99 30.98 15.99
CA ALA A 107 11.79 31.80 15.09
C ALA A 107 11.64 31.39 13.63
N GLY A 108 11.38 30.10 13.36
CA GLY A 108 11.12 29.63 12.00
C GLY A 108 9.90 30.27 11.34
N TYR A 109 8.87 30.63 12.10
CA TYR A 109 7.69 31.33 11.56
C TYR A 109 7.96 32.83 11.35
N GLU A 110 8.73 33.45 12.25
CA GLU A 110 9.15 34.85 12.13
C GLU A 110 10.07 35.05 10.92
N GLN A 111 10.95 34.09 10.64
CA GLN A 111 11.92 34.13 9.54
C GLN A 111 11.31 33.76 8.18
N LEU A 112 10.08 33.24 8.13
CA LEU A 112 9.53 32.66 6.90
C LEU A 112 9.36 33.70 5.78
N LEU A 113 8.82 34.88 6.11
CA LEU A 113 8.68 35.97 5.14
C LEU A 113 10.01 36.63 4.79
N VAL A 114 10.92 36.75 5.77
CA VAL A 114 12.28 37.25 5.51
C VAL A 114 12.99 36.34 4.51
N LEU A 115 12.85 35.02 4.69
CA LEU A 115 13.38 34.03 3.77
C LEU A 115 12.73 34.12 2.37
N PHE A 116 11.40 34.26 2.28
CA PHE A 116 10.75 34.46 0.99
C PHE A 116 11.22 35.74 0.30
N ASN A 117 11.40 36.84 1.05
CA ASN A 117 11.95 38.10 0.55
C ASN A 117 13.39 37.94 0.02
N ALA A 118 14.22 37.17 0.72
CA ALA A 118 15.57 36.85 0.27
C ALA A 118 15.57 36.00 -1.02
N ILE A 119 14.70 34.99 -1.12
CA ILE A 119 14.64 34.13 -2.31
C ILE A 119 14.10 34.88 -3.53
N ILE A 120 13.02 35.66 -3.37
CA ILE A 120 12.40 36.39 -4.48
C ILE A 120 13.29 37.50 -5.03
N ALA A 121 14.14 38.11 -4.19
CA ALA A 121 15.08 39.14 -4.61
C ALA A 121 16.09 38.63 -5.66
N VAL A 122 16.49 37.36 -5.59
CA VAL A 122 17.43 36.73 -6.53
C VAL A 122 16.75 35.80 -7.55
N ASN A 123 15.54 35.33 -7.28
CA ASN A 123 14.72 34.53 -8.20
C ASN A 123 13.44 35.31 -8.56
N PRO A 124 13.53 36.35 -9.40
CA PRO A 124 12.37 37.14 -9.78
C PRO A 124 11.33 36.23 -10.45
N GLY A 125 10.07 36.39 -10.06
CA GLY A 125 8.97 35.54 -10.52
C GLY A 125 8.56 34.44 -9.53
N MET A 126 9.29 34.22 -8.44
CA MET A 126 8.76 33.44 -7.31
C MET A 126 7.42 34.04 -6.86
N ARG A 127 6.43 33.18 -6.68
CA ARG A 127 5.12 33.56 -6.14
C ARG A 127 4.99 32.94 -4.77
N TYR A 128 4.60 33.76 -3.80
CA TYR A 128 4.24 33.28 -2.48
C TYR A 128 3.00 34.04 -2.00
N GLU A 129 2.19 33.39 -1.19
CA GLU A 129 1.08 34.00 -0.46
C GLU A 129 1.28 33.71 1.01
N TYR A 130 0.97 34.67 1.86
CA TYR A 130 1.08 34.51 3.31
C TYR A 130 -0.12 35.15 3.98
N ILE A 131 -0.86 34.35 4.75
CA ILE A 131 -2.12 34.77 5.36
C ILE A 131 -1.96 34.73 6.89
N PRO A 132 -2.18 35.88 7.59
CA PRO A 132 -2.34 35.90 9.03
C PRO A 132 -3.67 35.27 9.44
N LYS A 133 -3.73 34.78 10.67
CA LYS A 133 -5.01 34.37 11.25
C LYS A 133 -5.90 35.61 11.43
N PRO A 134 -7.14 35.62 10.90
CA PRO A 134 -7.96 36.82 10.91
C PRO A 134 -8.18 37.37 12.31
N ASN A 135 -7.91 38.66 12.50
CA ASN A 135 -8.13 39.41 13.76
C ASN A 135 -7.43 38.84 15.01
N GLU A 136 -6.41 37.99 14.85
CA GLU A 136 -5.68 37.40 15.99
C GLU A 136 -4.20 37.82 16.02
N TRP A 137 -3.80 38.39 17.15
CA TRP A 137 -2.48 38.96 17.38
C TRP A 137 -1.99 38.60 18.77
N LYS A 138 -0.68 38.49 18.95
CA LYS A 138 -0.06 38.26 20.26
C LYS A 138 1.24 39.03 20.38
N ASP A 139 1.37 39.83 21.43
CA ASP A 139 2.53 40.69 21.69
C ASP A 139 2.89 41.57 20.48
N GLY A 140 1.89 42.18 19.82
CA GLY A 140 2.08 43.01 18.62
C GLY A 140 2.49 42.25 17.35
N ARG A 141 2.42 40.91 17.35
CA ARG A 141 2.75 40.04 16.20
C ARG A 141 1.52 39.30 15.71
N HIS A 142 1.44 39.07 14.41
CA HIS A 142 0.36 38.28 13.81
C HIS A 142 0.54 36.79 14.12
N LEU A 143 -0.57 36.06 14.25
CA LEU A 143 -0.52 34.60 14.26
C LEU A 143 -0.46 34.06 12.82
N PHE A 144 0.47 33.13 12.58
CA PHE A 144 0.53 32.39 11.32
C PHE A 144 -0.76 31.58 11.08
N PHE A 145 -1.29 31.64 9.87
CA PHE A 145 -2.40 30.78 9.45
C PHE A 145 -2.01 29.90 8.26
N ARG A 146 -1.63 30.51 7.12
CA ARG A 146 -1.25 29.76 5.91
C ARG A 146 -0.11 30.43 5.17
N ALA A 147 0.69 29.63 4.47
CA ALA A 147 1.68 30.11 3.51
C ALA A 147 1.70 29.21 2.27
N PHE A 148 1.81 29.80 1.09
CA PHE A 148 1.96 29.12 -0.20
C PHE A 148 3.22 29.62 -0.88
N TRP A 149 3.90 28.77 -1.63
CA TRP A 149 4.98 29.18 -2.52
C TRP A 149 5.12 28.26 -3.73
N CYS A 150 5.52 28.84 -4.86
CA CYS A 150 6.00 28.13 -6.04
C CYS A 150 7.17 28.88 -6.68
N PHE A 151 8.11 28.12 -7.25
CA PHE A 151 9.31 28.67 -7.88
C PHE A 151 9.10 28.86 -9.39
N PRO A 152 9.57 29.97 -9.97
CA PRO A 152 9.34 30.27 -11.39
C PRO A 152 9.97 29.21 -12.29
N GLN A 153 11.08 28.61 -11.87
CA GLN A 153 11.74 27.50 -12.56
C GLN A 153 10.82 26.29 -12.70
N CYS A 154 10.07 25.95 -11.65
CA CYS A 154 9.12 24.83 -11.68
C CYS A 154 7.88 25.16 -12.53
N VAL A 155 7.43 26.41 -12.52
CA VAL A 155 6.32 26.89 -13.36
C VAL A 155 6.72 26.89 -14.84
N GLU A 156 7.91 27.36 -15.16
CA GLU A 156 8.46 27.31 -16.52
C GLU A 156 8.61 25.87 -16.99
N ALA A 157 9.20 25.02 -16.15
CA ALA A 157 9.33 23.61 -16.47
C ALA A 157 7.97 22.94 -16.71
N PHE A 158 6.93 23.36 -15.98
CA PHE A 158 5.56 22.86 -16.15
C PHE A 158 5.03 23.02 -17.57
N ARG A 159 5.44 24.06 -18.30
CA ARG A 159 4.99 24.33 -19.68
C ARG A 159 5.41 23.26 -20.67
N HIS A 160 6.44 22.47 -20.35
CA HIS A 160 7.03 21.48 -21.25
C HIS A 160 6.55 20.04 -20.98
N TYR A 161 5.96 19.74 -19.81
CA TYR A 161 5.48 18.38 -19.51
C TYR A 161 4.12 18.07 -20.12
N ARG A 162 3.73 16.79 -20.04
CA ARG A 162 2.32 16.39 -20.08
C ARG A 162 1.48 17.23 -19.12
N PRO A 163 0.29 17.71 -19.53
CA PRO A 163 -0.61 18.57 -18.73
C PRO A 163 -1.31 17.78 -17.62
N ILE A 164 -0.54 17.19 -16.70
CA ILE A 164 -1.04 16.43 -15.57
C ILE A 164 -0.23 16.73 -14.32
N PHE A 165 -0.91 16.84 -13.19
CA PHE A 165 -0.26 16.83 -11.88
C PHE A 165 -1.09 16.06 -10.85
N SER A 166 -0.46 15.73 -9.74
CA SER A 166 -1.10 15.09 -8.61
C SER A 166 -0.90 15.93 -7.35
N ILE A 167 -1.86 15.84 -6.44
CA ILE A 167 -1.87 16.57 -5.18
C ILE A 167 -2.01 15.63 -4.00
N ASP A 168 -1.37 15.98 -2.88
CA ASP A 168 -1.49 15.25 -1.62
C ASP A 168 -1.13 16.16 -0.43
N GLY A 169 -1.55 15.74 0.76
CA GLY A 169 -1.21 16.37 2.03
C GLY A 169 -0.33 15.48 2.89
N THR A 170 0.65 16.07 3.57
CA THR A 170 1.44 15.36 4.59
C THR A 170 1.48 16.13 5.90
N PHE A 171 1.20 15.46 7.01
CA PHE A 171 1.16 16.10 8.32
C PHE A 171 2.54 16.54 8.79
N LEU A 172 2.61 17.75 9.33
CA LEU A 172 3.78 18.22 10.06
C LEU A 172 3.96 17.40 11.34
N SER A 173 5.16 16.86 11.52
CA SER A 173 5.53 16.04 12.68
C SER A 173 6.32 16.81 13.75
N GLY A 174 6.53 18.11 13.51
CA GLY A 174 7.27 19.02 14.37
C GLY A 174 6.56 19.45 15.65
N LYS A 175 6.99 20.57 16.24
CA LYS A 175 6.40 21.12 17.48
C LYS A 175 4.95 21.60 17.31
N TYR A 176 4.63 22.11 16.15
CA TYR A 176 3.31 22.64 15.80
C TYR A 176 2.59 21.68 14.86
N ARG A 177 1.27 21.59 15.03
CA ARG A 177 0.36 20.89 14.12
C ARG A 177 0.22 21.68 12.82
N GLY A 178 -0.08 20.97 11.74
CA GLY A 178 -0.34 21.53 10.42
C GLY A 178 -0.19 20.45 9.35
N THR A 179 -0.50 20.81 8.11
CA THR A 179 -0.30 19.97 6.93
C THR A 179 0.50 20.74 5.90
N LEU A 180 1.45 20.05 5.25
CA LEU A 180 2.10 20.50 4.04
C LEU A 180 1.36 19.90 2.84
N LEU A 181 0.69 20.74 2.05
CA LEU A 181 0.08 20.37 0.78
C LEU A 181 1.09 20.53 -0.35
N ILE A 182 1.10 19.59 -1.29
CA ILE A 182 2.03 19.58 -2.42
C ILE A 182 1.25 19.33 -3.71
N ALA A 183 1.63 20.07 -4.75
CA ALA A 183 1.29 19.76 -6.14
C ALA A 183 2.56 19.34 -6.87
N ILE A 184 2.51 18.23 -7.60
CA ILE A 184 3.67 17.61 -8.23
C ILE A 184 3.30 16.98 -9.56
N SER A 185 4.17 17.16 -10.55
CA SER A 185 4.06 16.53 -11.88
C SER A 185 5.30 15.64 -12.12
N CYS A 186 5.48 15.18 -13.35
CA CYS A 186 6.65 14.44 -13.76
C CYS A 186 7.09 14.81 -15.18
N ASP A 187 8.39 14.67 -15.44
CA ASP A 187 8.98 14.93 -16.74
C ASP A 187 8.67 13.84 -17.78
N ALA A 188 9.17 14.02 -19.01
CA ALA A 188 9.05 13.05 -20.11
C ALA A 188 9.54 11.63 -19.72
N ASN A 189 10.47 11.52 -18.77
CA ASN A 189 11.03 10.27 -18.26
C ASN A 189 10.42 9.83 -16.91
N ASN A 190 9.27 10.39 -16.54
CA ASN A 190 8.55 10.10 -15.30
C ASN A 190 9.32 10.46 -14.00
N ASN A 191 10.33 11.35 -14.07
CA ASN A 191 10.96 11.89 -12.87
C ASN A 191 10.10 12.98 -12.24
N LEU A 192 10.02 13.01 -10.91
CA LEU A 192 9.17 13.93 -10.16
C LEU A 192 9.61 15.40 -10.24
N VAL A 193 8.65 16.29 -10.46
CA VAL A 193 8.82 17.75 -10.48
C VAL A 193 7.80 18.40 -9.54
N PRO A 194 8.19 18.77 -8.31
CA PRO A 194 7.34 19.54 -7.41
C PRO A 194 7.03 20.91 -8.01
N LEU A 195 5.76 21.27 -8.02
CA LEU A 195 5.27 22.50 -8.64
C LEU A 195 5.00 23.60 -7.61
N ALA A 196 4.28 23.25 -6.55
CA ALA A 196 3.87 24.20 -5.53
C ALA A 196 3.69 23.52 -4.17
N PHE A 197 3.76 24.34 -3.13
CA PHE A 197 3.69 23.92 -1.75
C PHE A 197 2.79 24.86 -0.94
N ALA A 198 2.13 24.32 0.08
CA ALA A 198 1.44 25.15 1.06
C ALA A 198 1.49 24.57 2.47
N LEU A 199 1.79 25.43 3.45
CA LEU A 199 1.59 25.15 4.87
C LEU A 199 0.19 25.61 5.24
N VAL A 200 -0.63 24.67 5.71
CA VAL A 200 -2.01 24.92 6.15
C VAL A 200 -2.25 24.33 7.54
N GLU A 201 -3.30 24.81 8.19
CA GLU A 201 -3.67 24.43 9.54
C GLU A 201 -4.19 22.98 9.63
N ARG A 202 -4.87 22.51 8.59
CA ARG A 202 -5.35 21.13 8.38
C ARG A 202 -5.90 20.96 6.97
N GLU A 203 -6.10 19.71 6.55
CA GLU A 203 -6.84 19.36 5.35
C GLU A 203 -8.34 19.57 5.57
N ASN A 204 -8.92 20.56 4.88
CA ASN A 204 -10.34 20.85 4.90
C ASN A 204 -10.75 21.53 3.58
N ASN A 205 -12.04 21.82 3.41
CA ASN A 205 -12.59 22.41 2.18
C ASN A 205 -11.93 23.76 1.84
N ASP A 206 -11.72 24.61 2.84
CA ASP A 206 -11.17 25.95 2.66
C ASP A 206 -9.67 25.89 2.33
N SER A 207 -8.88 25.06 3.03
CA SER A 207 -7.45 24.86 2.74
C SER A 207 -7.21 24.31 1.32
N TRP A 208 -8.00 23.31 0.90
CA TRP A 208 -7.87 22.71 -0.43
C TRP A 208 -8.34 23.66 -1.53
N GLY A 209 -9.45 24.38 -1.32
CA GLY A 209 -9.93 25.41 -2.25
C GLY A 209 -8.91 26.52 -2.44
N TRP A 210 -8.38 27.05 -1.33
CA TRP A 210 -7.32 28.06 -1.35
C TRP A 210 -6.06 27.57 -2.08
N PHE A 211 -5.57 26.38 -1.74
CA PHE A 211 -4.37 25.82 -2.37
C PHE A 211 -4.54 25.60 -3.88
N LEU A 212 -5.61 24.93 -4.31
CA LEU A 212 -5.84 24.65 -5.72
C LEU A 212 -6.14 25.92 -6.53
N ARG A 213 -6.80 26.92 -5.94
CA ARG A 213 -6.95 28.23 -6.58
C ARG A 213 -5.59 28.85 -6.88
N LEU A 214 -4.66 28.89 -5.92
CA LEU A 214 -3.32 29.42 -6.14
C LEU A 214 -2.50 28.61 -7.15
N VAL A 215 -2.61 27.27 -7.14
CA VAL A 215 -1.98 26.42 -8.16
C VAL A 215 -2.52 26.75 -9.55
N ARG A 216 -3.83 26.95 -9.71
CA ARG A 216 -4.41 27.33 -11.01
C ARG A 216 -3.94 28.70 -11.47
N LEU A 217 -3.94 29.69 -10.57
CA LEU A 217 -3.55 31.06 -10.88
C LEU A 217 -2.07 31.19 -11.24
N TYR A 218 -1.18 30.56 -10.45
CA TYR A 218 0.27 30.80 -10.53
C TYR A 218 1.07 29.71 -11.23
N VAL A 219 0.54 28.48 -11.36
CA VAL A 219 1.24 27.35 -11.99
C VAL A 219 0.61 26.98 -13.33
N VAL A 220 -0.71 26.78 -13.37
CA VAL A 220 -1.40 26.31 -14.59
C VAL A 220 -1.59 27.44 -15.60
N GLY A 221 -2.04 28.60 -15.14
CA GLY A 221 -2.39 29.74 -16.01
C GLY A 221 -3.75 29.59 -16.70
N PRO A 222 -4.21 30.63 -17.40
CA PRO A 222 -5.58 30.72 -17.92
C PRO A 222 -5.87 29.79 -19.12
N GLY A 223 -4.87 29.54 -19.97
CA GLY A 223 -5.07 28.91 -21.29
C GLY A 223 -4.83 27.41 -21.37
N ARG A 224 -4.54 26.71 -20.26
CA ARG A 224 -4.13 25.30 -20.28
C ARG A 224 -5.11 24.42 -19.50
N GLU A 225 -5.69 23.43 -20.18
CA GLU A 225 -6.42 22.33 -19.55
C GLU A 225 -5.46 21.31 -18.97
N VAL A 226 -5.76 20.80 -17.77
CA VAL A 226 -4.87 19.88 -17.06
C VAL A 226 -5.62 18.78 -16.32
N GLY A 227 -5.08 17.57 -16.37
CA GLY A 227 -5.48 16.44 -15.56
C GLY A 227 -5.00 16.57 -14.11
N VAL A 228 -5.85 16.23 -13.15
CA VAL A 228 -5.47 16.22 -11.72
C VAL A 228 -5.79 14.88 -11.09
N ILE A 229 -4.77 14.21 -10.54
CA ILE A 229 -4.95 12.95 -9.80
C ILE A 229 -4.82 13.18 -8.30
N SER A 230 -5.82 12.79 -7.53
CA SER A 230 -5.79 12.88 -6.07
C SER A 230 -6.63 11.79 -5.41
N ASP A 231 -6.62 11.76 -4.09
CA ASP A 231 -7.64 11.04 -3.33
C ASP A 231 -9.06 11.62 -3.55
N ARG A 232 -10.06 10.99 -2.93
CA ARG A 232 -11.47 11.43 -2.95
C ARG A 232 -11.84 12.24 -1.69
N HIS A 233 -10.92 13.03 -1.14
CA HIS A 233 -11.23 13.89 0.00
C HIS A 233 -12.25 14.97 -0.42
N GLN A 234 -13.30 15.18 0.39
CA GLN A 234 -14.40 16.09 0.04
C GLN A 234 -13.92 17.52 -0.24
N GLY A 235 -12.89 17.97 0.50
CA GLY A 235 -12.27 19.28 0.27
C GLY A 235 -11.63 19.40 -1.12
N ILE A 236 -11.04 18.33 -1.64
CA ILE A 236 -10.48 18.33 -3.00
C ILE A 236 -11.61 18.32 -4.02
N LEU A 237 -12.63 17.48 -3.83
CA LEU A 237 -13.79 17.43 -4.74
C LEU A 237 -14.48 18.78 -4.89
N ASN A 238 -14.58 19.55 -3.80
CA ASN A 238 -15.13 20.90 -3.85
C ASN A 238 -14.19 21.87 -4.57
N ALA A 239 -12.89 21.80 -4.29
CA ALA A 239 -11.88 22.67 -4.87
C ALA A 239 -11.71 22.47 -6.39
N VAL A 240 -11.75 21.22 -6.90
CA VAL A 240 -11.64 20.95 -8.35
C VAL A 240 -12.88 21.37 -9.15
N ARG A 241 -14.04 21.49 -8.50
CA ARG A 241 -15.30 21.93 -9.13
C ARG A 241 -15.42 23.44 -9.22
N GLU A 242 -14.58 24.17 -8.47
CA GLU A 242 -14.59 25.62 -8.49
C GLU A 242 -14.31 26.14 -9.90
N GLN A 243 -15.18 27.00 -10.43
CA GLN A 243 -14.97 27.66 -11.71
C GLN A 243 -14.30 29.01 -11.47
N ILE A 244 -13.17 29.25 -12.13
CA ILE A 244 -12.44 30.51 -12.05
C ILE A 244 -12.59 31.18 -13.41
N LYS A 245 -13.17 32.39 -13.44
CA LYS A 245 -13.41 33.13 -14.69
C LYS A 245 -12.07 33.34 -15.43
N GLY A 246 -12.04 32.97 -16.70
CA GLY A 246 -10.84 33.08 -17.55
C GLY A 246 -9.84 31.93 -17.41
N TYR A 247 -10.16 30.88 -16.64
CA TYR A 247 -9.31 29.69 -16.51
C TYR A 247 -10.07 28.43 -16.94
N ALA A 248 -9.39 27.56 -17.66
CA ALA A 248 -9.93 26.27 -18.07
C ALA A 248 -10.27 25.36 -16.86
N PRO A 249 -11.25 24.44 -17.00
CA PRO A 249 -11.62 23.50 -15.94
C PRO A 249 -10.50 22.47 -15.69
N LEU A 250 -10.50 21.89 -14.49
CA LEU A 250 -9.59 20.79 -14.14
C LEU A 250 -10.22 19.43 -14.47
N HIS A 251 -9.49 18.57 -15.18
CA HIS A 251 -9.92 17.20 -15.46
C HIS A 251 -9.53 16.28 -14.30
N HIS A 252 -10.33 16.32 -13.23
CA HIS A 252 -10.07 15.53 -12.03
C HIS A 252 -10.29 14.03 -12.24
N ARG A 253 -9.38 13.22 -11.70
CA ARG A 253 -9.34 11.75 -11.74
C ARG A 253 -9.00 11.23 -10.34
N TRP A 254 -9.70 10.19 -9.88
CA TRP A 254 -9.48 9.59 -8.57
C TRP A 254 -8.29 8.64 -8.62
N CYS A 255 -7.43 8.72 -7.61
CA CYS A 255 -6.41 7.71 -7.39
C CYS A 255 -7.09 6.35 -7.15
N THR A 256 -6.80 5.37 -8.00
CA THR A 256 -7.40 4.03 -7.94
C THR A 256 -7.00 3.29 -6.65
N ARG A 257 -5.75 3.45 -6.19
CA ARG A 257 -5.29 2.94 -4.88
C ARG A 257 -6.12 3.48 -3.72
N HIS A 258 -6.28 4.80 -3.63
CA HIS A 258 -7.09 5.41 -2.57
C HIS A 258 -8.59 5.07 -2.72
N LEU A 259 -9.09 4.89 -3.94
CA LEU A 259 -10.45 4.42 -4.16
C LEU A 259 -10.63 2.99 -3.63
N ALA A 260 -9.69 2.09 -3.95
CA ALA A 260 -9.66 0.72 -3.44
C ALA A 260 -9.52 0.69 -1.91
N GLU A 261 -8.65 1.50 -1.33
CA GLU A 261 -8.52 1.60 0.14
C GLU A 261 -9.80 2.12 0.80
N ASN A 262 -10.47 3.13 0.23
CA ASN A 262 -11.75 3.61 0.75
C ASN A 262 -12.86 2.55 0.63
N LEU A 263 -12.80 1.68 -0.39
CA LEU A 263 -13.67 0.49 -0.54
C LEU A 263 -13.37 -0.56 0.54
N LEU A 264 -12.09 -0.81 0.82
CA LEU A 264 -11.63 -1.92 1.67
C LEU A 264 -11.60 -1.58 3.19
N TRP A 265 -11.26 -0.34 3.58
CA TRP A 265 -10.75 -0.07 4.94
C TRP A 265 -11.54 0.92 5.80
N LYS A 266 -12.35 1.83 5.24
CA LYS A 266 -13.01 2.85 6.09
C LYS A 266 -14.12 2.29 6.99
N ASP A 267 -14.60 1.09 6.69
CA ASP A 267 -15.34 0.24 7.62
C ASP A 267 -15.00 -1.21 7.25
N GLY A 268 -14.41 -2.01 8.14
CA GLY A 268 -14.33 -3.47 7.91
C GLY A 268 -15.71 -4.12 7.70
N ARG A 269 -16.79 -3.38 8.04
CA ARG A 269 -18.19 -3.71 7.74
C ARG A 269 -18.65 -3.31 6.33
N LYS A 270 -17.90 -2.50 5.57
CA LYS A 270 -18.28 -2.08 4.20
C LYS A 270 -18.00 -3.14 3.17
N LEU A 271 -16.92 -3.91 3.32
CA LEU A 271 -16.75 -5.11 2.50
C LEU A 271 -17.81 -6.15 2.82
N GLU A 272 -18.19 -6.29 4.10
CA GLU A 272 -19.34 -7.10 4.54
C GLU A 272 -20.67 -6.56 3.99
N GLN A 273 -20.85 -5.23 3.87
CA GLN A 273 -22.02 -4.54 3.27
C GLN A 273 -22.01 -4.48 1.74
N ILE A 274 -20.88 -4.78 1.10
CA ILE A 274 -20.75 -4.95 -0.36
C ILE A 274 -20.85 -6.44 -0.71
N ARG A 275 -20.35 -7.34 0.15
CA ARG A 275 -20.61 -8.78 0.16
C ARG A 275 -22.10 -9.07 0.42
N THR A 276 -22.73 -8.32 1.31
CA THR A 276 -24.20 -8.25 1.44
C THR A 276 -24.73 -7.17 0.53
N THR A 277 -24.85 -7.47 -0.75
CA THR A 277 -25.51 -6.66 -1.78
C THR A 277 -27.01 -6.43 -1.52
N THR A 278 -27.44 -6.16 -0.29
CA THR A 278 -28.85 -6.05 0.15
C THR A 278 -29.15 -4.87 1.08
N ASN A 279 -28.36 -3.78 1.09
CA ASN A 279 -28.86 -2.51 1.62
C ASN A 279 -28.87 -1.38 0.57
N ALA A 280 -29.89 -0.52 0.64
CA ALA A 280 -30.10 0.56 -0.34
C ALA A 280 -28.90 1.52 -0.43
N LYS A 281 -28.14 1.70 0.66
CA LYS A 281 -26.99 2.60 0.73
C LYS A 281 -25.79 2.10 -0.08
N GLY A 282 -25.47 0.81 -0.04
CA GLY A 282 -24.40 0.21 -0.85
C GLY A 282 -24.70 0.29 -2.35
N ARG A 283 -25.95 -0.05 -2.74
CA ARG A 283 -26.43 0.09 -4.12
C ARG A 283 -26.45 1.55 -4.58
N GLN A 284 -26.86 2.49 -3.73
CA GLN A 284 -26.84 3.91 -4.05
C GLN A 284 -25.41 4.45 -4.17
N TRP A 285 -24.47 3.95 -3.36
CA TRP A 285 -23.06 4.32 -3.46
C TRP A 285 -22.41 3.78 -4.75
N LEU A 286 -22.65 2.51 -5.12
CA LEU A 286 -22.20 1.93 -6.40
C LEU A 286 -22.84 2.64 -7.59
N LYS A 287 -24.16 2.90 -7.56
CA LYS A 287 -24.84 3.75 -8.56
C LYS A 287 -24.20 5.13 -8.63
N GLY A 288 -23.78 5.70 -7.50
CA GLY A 288 -23.02 6.95 -7.45
C GLY A 288 -21.64 6.83 -8.09
N LEU A 289 -20.92 5.73 -7.86
CA LEU A 289 -19.60 5.46 -8.45
C LEU A 289 -19.69 5.27 -9.97
N MET A 290 -20.73 4.58 -10.45
CA MET A 290 -21.00 4.34 -11.86
C MET A 290 -21.44 5.59 -12.62
N ARG A 291 -21.84 6.68 -11.94
CA ARG A 291 -22.09 7.97 -12.61
C ARG A 291 -20.81 8.66 -13.06
N ASP A 292 -19.71 8.37 -12.39
CA ASP A 292 -18.43 9.05 -12.53
C ASP A 292 -17.37 8.11 -13.14
N LEU A 293 -17.74 7.28 -14.12
CA LEU A 293 -16.86 6.26 -14.71
C LEU A 293 -15.55 6.85 -15.25
N ASP A 294 -15.60 8.06 -15.83
CA ASP A 294 -14.41 8.79 -16.31
C ASP A 294 -13.43 9.13 -15.18
N LYS A 295 -13.92 9.24 -13.93
CA LYS A 295 -13.10 9.60 -12.78
C LYS A 295 -12.20 8.48 -12.34
N TRP A 296 -12.54 7.22 -12.53
CA TRP A 296 -11.80 6.09 -11.93
C TRP A 296 -11.49 4.94 -12.88
N THR A 297 -12.21 4.82 -14.00
CA THR A 297 -11.92 3.80 -15.01
C THR A 297 -11.06 4.38 -16.12
N ARG A 298 -10.08 3.61 -16.60
CA ARG A 298 -9.33 3.97 -17.81
C ARG A 298 -10.20 3.91 -19.06
N ALA A 299 -11.08 2.90 -19.14
CA ALA A 299 -11.91 2.66 -20.33
C ALA A 299 -12.84 3.85 -20.66
N HIS A 300 -13.38 4.52 -19.64
CA HIS A 300 -14.26 5.67 -19.81
C HIS A 300 -13.55 7.03 -19.64
N ASP A 301 -12.22 7.08 -19.52
CA ASP A 301 -11.45 8.33 -19.58
C ASP A 301 -11.30 8.77 -21.05
N VAL A 302 -12.40 9.29 -21.62
CA VAL A 302 -12.50 9.60 -23.07
C VAL A 302 -11.41 10.55 -23.54
N GLY A 303 -11.04 11.54 -22.71
CA GLY A 303 -9.97 12.50 -23.04
C GLY A 303 -8.56 12.06 -22.65
N GLY A 304 -8.38 10.86 -22.08
CA GLY A 304 -7.05 10.37 -21.69
C GLY A 304 -6.33 11.25 -20.67
N TRP A 305 -7.05 11.99 -19.82
CA TRP A 305 -6.50 12.97 -18.89
C TRP A 305 -5.61 12.37 -17.80
N ARG A 306 -5.57 11.04 -17.71
CA ARG A 306 -4.66 10.30 -16.85
C ARG A 306 -3.24 10.16 -17.40
N TYR A 307 -3.01 10.29 -18.72
CA TYR A 307 -1.67 10.12 -19.32
C TYR A 307 -0.92 8.89 -18.77
N GLU A 308 -1.61 7.75 -18.59
CA GLU A 308 -1.15 6.51 -17.93
C GLU A 308 -1.28 6.40 -16.39
N PHE A 309 -1.27 7.51 -15.66
CA PHE A 309 -1.22 7.52 -14.21
C PHE A 309 -2.54 7.06 -13.54
N GLN A 310 -2.45 6.01 -12.73
CA GLN A 310 -3.60 5.47 -11.99
C GLN A 310 -3.68 5.95 -10.53
N CYS A 311 -2.53 6.27 -9.94
CA CYS A 311 -2.40 6.56 -8.52
C CYS A 311 -1.69 7.88 -8.25
N SER A 312 -1.91 8.44 -7.05
CA SER A 312 -1.16 9.57 -6.49
C SER A 312 0.26 9.19 -6.04
N ASN A 313 0.91 8.26 -6.73
CA ASN A 313 2.26 7.79 -6.40
C ASN A 313 3.30 8.92 -6.48
N MET A 314 3.05 9.92 -7.32
CA MET A 314 3.94 11.09 -7.47
C MET A 314 4.11 11.83 -6.14
N PRO A 315 3.05 12.40 -5.53
CA PRO A 315 3.19 13.11 -4.28
C PRO A 315 3.52 12.19 -3.11
N GLU A 316 3.08 10.93 -3.10
CA GLU A 316 3.43 9.99 -2.04
C GLU A 316 4.94 9.68 -1.99
N SER A 317 5.57 9.54 -3.15
CA SER A 317 7.02 9.32 -3.26
C SER A 317 7.80 10.55 -2.76
N PHE A 318 7.30 11.75 -3.04
CA PHE A 318 7.88 12.98 -2.51
C PHE A 318 7.61 13.15 -1.01
N ASN A 319 6.42 12.80 -0.53
CA ASN A 319 6.06 12.82 0.89
C ASN A 319 6.94 11.88 1.71
N LYS A 320 7.34 10.72 1.16
CA LYS A 320 8.33 9.82 1.78
C LYS A 320 9.69 10.50 1.98
N LEU A 321 10.15 11.28 1.00
CA LEU A 321 11.37 12.09 1.12
C LEU A 321 11.23 13.16 2.22
N LEU A 322 10.04 13.72 2.40
CA LEU A 322 9.76 14.78 3.37
C LEU A 322 9.50 14.30 4.81
N LEU A 323 9.37 13.00 5.08
CA LEU A 323 9.01 12.50 6.42
C LEU A 323 9.87 13.07 7.56
N GLY A 324 11.19 13.18 7.35
CA GLY A 324 12.10 13.80 8.31
C GLY A 324 12.03 15.33 8.32
N ILE A 325 11.80 15.93 7.16
CA ILE A 325 11.78 17.37 6.93
C ILE A 325 10.53 18.03 7.51
N CYS A 326 9.37 17.38 7.43
CA CYS A 326 8.13 17.81 8.08
C CYS A 326 8.24 17.83 9.62
N GLY A 327 9.31 17.28 10.18
CA GLY A 327 9.71 17.36 11.58
C GLY A 327 10.69 18.49 11.89
N MET A 328 10.87 19.46 10.99
CA MET A 328 11.77 20.61 11.14
C MET A 328 10.98 21.93 11.25
N PRO A 329 11.62 23.03 11.70
CA PRO A 329 11.04 24.38 11.62
C PRO A 329 10.59 24.74 10.20
N VAL A 330 9.55 25.59 10.05
CA VAL A 330 8.91 25.84 8.75
C VAL A 330 9.83 26.52 7.72
N ASN A 331 10.71 27.42 8.15
CA ASN A 331 11.77 27.99 7.32
C ASN A 331 12.73 26.91 6.78
N ALA A 332 13.04 25.88 7.59
CA ALA A 332 13.86 24.77 7.16
C ALA A 332 13.17 23.91 6.09
N ILE A 333 11.85 23.75 6.16
CA ILE A 333 11.05 23.07 5.12
C ILE A 333 11.18 23.82 3.80
N VAL A 334 11.00 25.16 3.81
CA VAL A 334 11.15 25.99 2.61
C VAL A 334 12.56 25.91 2.04
N GLN A 335 13.60 26.09 2.86
CA GLN A 335 15.00 25.98 2.41
C GLN A 335 15.30 24.59 1.83
N PHE A 336 14.79 23.53 2.46
CA PHE A 336 14.92 22.18 1.93
C PHE A 336 14.27 22.05 0.56
N THR A 337 13.03 22.53 0.39
CA THR A 337 12.35 22.48 -0.92
C THR A 337 13.14 23.24 -1.99
N PHE A 338 13.71 24.40 -1.66
CA PHE A 338 14.55 25.18 -2.56
C PHE A 338 15.82 24.41 -2.97
N TYR A 339 16.66 24.02 -2.02
CA TYR A 339 17.93 23.34 -2.34
C TYR A 339 17.73 21.95 -2.96
N LYS A 340 16.63 21.26 -2.62
CA LYS A 340 16.31 19.98 -3.24
C LYS A 340 15.97 20.16 -4.72
N LEU A 341 15.22 21.21 -5.06
CA LEU A 341 14.93 21.55 -6.45
C LEU A 341 16.18 22.01 -7.19
N VAL A 342 17.04 22.83 -6.58
CA VAL A 342 18.35 23.22 -7.16
C VAL A 342 19.15 21.98 -7.58
N ALA A 343 19.32 21.01 -6.66
CA ALA A 343 20.05 19.78 -6.95
C ALA A 343 19.40 18.99 -8.10
N TRP A 344 18.07 18.83 -8.07
CA TRP A 344 17.34 18.12 -9.11
C TRP A 344 17.43 18.76 -10.49
N PHE A 345 17.33 20.09 -10.58
CA PHE A 345 17.46 20.81 -11.85
C PHE A 345 18.88 20.70 -12.43
N ASN A 346 19.91 20.71 -11.58
CA ASN A 346 21.29 20.52 -12.05
C ASN A 346 21.53 19.09 -12.54
N ASP A 347 21.24 18.09 -11.70
CA ASP A 347 21.51 16.68 -12.01
C ASP A 347 20.72 16.21 -13.24
N ARG A 348 19.43 16.57 -13.32
CA ARG A 348 18.56 16.09 -14.41
C ARG A 348 18.77 16.84 -15.70
N HIS A 349 19.17 18.12 -15.66
CA HIS A 349 19.58 18.82 -16.88
C HIS A 349 20.87 18.25 -17.45
N ALA A 350 21.87 17.97 -16.62
CA ALA A 350 23.12 17.34 -17.07
C ALA A 350 22.84 15.98 -17.71
N TYR A 351 21.93 15.20 -17.11
CA TYR A 351 21.47 13.94 -17.68
C TYR A 351 20.74 14.12 -19.02
N ALA A 352 19.83 15.09 -19.12
CA ALA A 352 19.10 15.38 -20.35
C ALA A 352 20.02 15.86 -21.50
N LEU A 353 21.00 16.71 -21.18
CA LEU A 353 22.01 17.14 -22.14
C LEU A 353 22.86 15.96 -22.65
N LYS A 354 23.20 15.03 -21.77
CA LYS A 354 23.92 13.82 -22.17
C LYS A 354 23.10 12.98 -23.15
N LEU A 355 21.81 12.75 -22.87
CA LEU A 355 20.95 12.04 -23.82
C LEU A 355 20.90 12.75 -25.17
N ARG A 356 20.82 14.08 -25.17
CA ARG A 356 20.82 14.86 -26.41
C ARG A 356 22.15 14.77 -27.16
N SER A 357 23.29 14.79 -26.47
CA SER A 357 24.61 14.62 -27.10
C SER A 357 24.82 13.21 -27.65
N ASP A 358 24.22 12.20 -27.01
CA ASP A 358 24.24 10.81 -27.45
C ASP A 358 23.31 10.59 -28.68
N GLY A 359 22.61 11.63 -29.15
CA GLY A 359 21.71 11.55 -30.31
C GLY A 359 20.37 10.87 -30.02
N GLU A 360 20.01 10.70 -28.75
CA GLU A 360 18.78 10.03 -28.35
C GLU A 360 17.55 10.90 -28.62
N LYS A 361 16.58 10.37 -29.39
CA LYS A 361 15.27 11.03 -29.64
C LYS A 361 14.35 10.94 -28.42
N TRP A 362 14.39 9.81 -27.73
CA TRP A 362 13.46 9.44 -26.65
C TRP A 362 14.21 9.21 -25.32
N PRO A 363 13.71 9.73 -24.18
CA PRO A 363 14.21 9.36 -22.88
C PRO A 363 14.00 7.87 -22.59
N PRO A 364 14.70 7.29 -21.59
CA PRO A 364 14.65 5.84 -21.32
C PRO A 364 13.25 5.25 -21.18
N LYS A 365 12.32 5.93 -20.50
CA LYS A 365 10.96 5.39 -20.27
C LYS A 365 10.11 5.33 -21.55
N PRO A 366 9.95 6.42 -22.32
CA PRO A 366 9.32 6.36 -23.64
C PRO A 366 10.02 5.40 -24.60
N LYS A 367 11.36 5.35 -24.59
CA LYS A 367 12.17 4.42 -25.41
C LYS A 367 11.85 2.96 -25.08
N GLU A 368 11.86 2.59 -23.79
CA GLU A 368 11.51 1.25 -23.31
C GLU A 368 10.10 0.83 -23.76
N HIS A 369 9.13 1.73 -23.69
CA HIS A 369 7.75 1.47 -24.14
C HIS A 369 7.67 1.27 -25.65
N LEU A 370 8.37 2.09 -26.42
CA LEU A 370 8.43 2.01 -27.88
C LEU A 370 9.07 0.71 -28.35
N GLU A 371 10.19 0.29 -27.76
CA GLU A 371 10.86 -0.97 -28.10
C GLU A 371 9.95 -2.17 -27.79
N LYS A 372 9.29 -2.19 -26.62
CA LYS A 372 8.28 -3.21 -26.30
C LYS A 372 7.10 -3.20 -27.28
N ALA A 373 6.70 -2.04 -27.79
CA ALA A 373 5.64 -1.93 -28.79
C ALA A 373 6.11 -2.49 -30.15
N LYS A 374 7.35 -2.25 -30.56
CA LYS A 374 7.98 -2.79 -31.78
C LYS A 374 8.14 -4.32 -31.71
N GLU A 375 8.65 -4.83 -30.59
CA GLU A 375 8.75 -6.28 -30.34
C GLU A 375 7.39 -6.98 -30.50
N ARG A 376 6.34 -6.39 -29.90
CA ARG A 376 4.99 -6.91 -30.03
C ARG A 376 4.46 -6.74 -31.45
N ALA A 377 4.69 -5.60 -32.11
CA ALA A 377 4.20 -5.34 -33.45
C ALA A 377 4.63 -6.42 -34.46
N ALA A 378 5.84 -6.96 -34.32
CA ALA A 378 6.36 -8.04 -35.16
C ALA A 378 5.52 -9.33 -35.13
N THR A 379 4.67 -9.53 -34.10
CA THR A 379 3.80 -10.71 -33.98
C THR A 379 2.38 -10.48 -34.50
N HIS A 380 2.06 -9.28 -34.99
CA HIS A 380 0.71 -8.95 -35.45
C HIS A 380 0.57 -9.18 -36.95
N GLU A 381 -0.63 -9.57 -37.37
CA GLU A 381 -1.00 -9.61 -38.79
C GLU A 381 -1.76 -8.33 -39.16
N VAL A 382 -1.48 -7.79 -40.34
CA VAL A 382 -2.01 -6.49 -40.77
C VAL A 382 -2.70 -6.65 -42.13
N ILE A 383 -3.93 -6.14 -42.21
CA ILE A 383 -4.70 -6.05 -43.44
C ILE A 383 -5.00 -4.58 -43.70
N CYS A 384 -4.66 -4.10 -44.89
CA CYS A 384 -5.03 -2.76 -45.34
C CYS A 384 -6.49 -2.75 -45.80
N PHE A 385 -7.32 -1.90 -45.19
CA PHE A 385 -8.73 -1.75 -45.58
C PHE A 385 -8.95 -0.55 -46.48
N ASP A 386 -8.30 0.58 -46.17
CA ASP A 386 -8.40 1.81 -46.96
C ASP A 386 -7.08 2.58 -46.93
N LEU A 387 -6.47 2.72 -48.11
CA LEU A 387 -5.19 3.39 -48.29
C LEU A 387 -5.28 4.91 -48.16
N ASP A 388 -6.42 5.50 -48.51
CA ASP A 388 -6.62 6.95 -48.55
C ASP A 388 -6.89 7.50 -47.17
N THR A 389 -7.67 6.79 -46.34
CA THR A 389 -7.84 7.16 -44.93
C THR A 389 -6.67 6.68 -44.06
N GLY A 390 -5.93 5.67 -44.51
CA GLY A 390 -4.90 5.00 -43.71
C GLY A 390 -5.50 4.08 -42.65
N THR A 391 -6.60 3.39 -42.99
CA THR A 391 -7.30 2.44 -42.12
C THR A 391 -6.77 1.02 -42.32
N TYR A 392 -6.41 0.39 -41.20
CA TYR A 392 -5.86 -0.96 -41.15
C TYR A 392 -6.59 -1.79 -40.10
N GLN A 393 -6.76 -3.07 -40.40
CA GLN A 393 -7.10 -4.08 -39.41
C GLN A 393 -5.81 -4.75 -38.96
N VAL A 394 -5.60 -4.81 -37.65
CA VAL A 394 -4.45 -5.45 -37.03
C VAL A 394 -4.94 -6.57 -36.13
N GLU A 395 -4.60 -7.81 -36.46
CA GLU A 395 -4.88 -8.97 -35.64
C GLU A 395 -3.71 -9.20 -34.67
N GLN A 396 -4.03 -9.04 -33.39
CA GLN A 396 -3.15 -9.46 -32.31
C GLN A 396 -3.40 -10.95 -32.06
N ARG A 397 -2.43 -11.80 -32.42
CA ARG A 397 -2.51 -13.23 -32.12
C ARG A 397 -2.68 -13.44 -30.62
N GLY A 398 -3.60 -14.32 -30.30
CA GLY A 398 -3.77 -14.86 -28.96
C GLY A 398 -2.53 -15.61 -28.50
N GLY A 399 -2.46 -15.87 -27.20
CA GLY A 399 -1.36 -16.61 -26.62
C GLY A 399 -1.61 -16.90 -25.16
N THR A 400 -0.93 -17.92 -24.65
CA THR A 400 -0.95 -18.26 -23.24
C THR A 400 0.09 -17.40 -22.53
N THR A 401 -0.34 -16.55 -21.59
CA THR A 401 0.62 -15.80 -20.77
C THR A 401 1.48 -16.76 -19.94
N SER A 402 2.58 -16.28 -19.34
CA SER A 402 3.40 -17.07 -18.41
C SER A 402 2.62 -17.62 -17.21
N ASN A 403 1.38 -17.17 -17.02
CA ASN A 403 0.50 -17.50 -15.91
C ASN A 403 -0.68 -18.39 -16.37
N GLY A 404 -0.61 -18.97 -17.58
CA GLY A 404 -1.63 -19.89 -18.10
C GLY A 404 -2.85 -19.24 -18.73
N GLU A 405 -3.01 -17.91 -18.68
CA GLU A 405 -4.18 -17.25 -19.29
C GLU A 405 -4.10 -17.31 -20.82
N VAL A 406 -5.02 -18.06 -21.44
CA VAL A 406 -5.23 -18.05 -22.89
C VAL A 406 -5.93 -16.75 -23.27
N GLN A 407 -5.19 -15.82 -23.87
CA GLN A 407 -5.79 -14.66 -24.52
C GLN A 407 -6.23 -15.07 -25.92
N GLU A 408 -7.51 -14.92 -26.23
CA GLU A 408 -8.00 -15.06 -27.61
C GLU A 408 -7.36 -14.02 -28.53
N SER A 409 -7.21 -14.36 -29.81
CA SER A 409 -6.83 -13.39 -30.82
C SER A 409 -7.84 -12.25 -30.85
N ARG A 410 -7.33 -11.02 -30.95
CA ARG A 410 -8.18 -9.81 -30.99
C ARG A 410 -7.85 -8.98 -32.21
N ILE A 411 -8.91 -8.51 -32.84
CA ILE A 411 -8.82 -7.60 -33.97
C ILE A 411 -8.92 -6.15 -33.46
N HIS A 412 -7.97 -5.33 -33.91
CA HIS A 412 -7.95 -3.90 -33.64
C HIS A 412 -7.99 -3.11 -34.94
N VAL A 413 -8.81 -2.06 -34.99
CA VAL A 413 -8.84 -1.13 -36.12
C VAL A 413 -7.92 0.03 -35.79
N VAL A 414 -7.04 0.35 -36.72
CA VAL A 414 -6.03 1.40 -36.63
C VAL A 414 -6.28 2.41 -37.74
N VAL A 415 -6.22 3.69 -37.40
CA VAL A 415 -6.20 4.78 -38.39
C VAL A 415 -4.91 5.56 -38.19
N LEU A 416 -3.95 5.36 -39.11
CA LEU A 416 -2.60 5.93 -38.98
C LEU A 416 -2.63 7.45 -38.99
N ARG A 417 -3.39 8.06 -39.91
CA ARG A 417 -3.48 9.52 -40.06
C ARG A 417 -4.02 10.24 -38.82
N ASP A 418 -4.88 9.56 -38.07
CA ASP A 418 -5.51 10.12 -36.86
C ASP A 418 -4.78 9.71 -35.57
N PHE A 419 -3.73 8.89 -35.66
CA PHE A 419 -3.04 8.31 -34.50
C PHE A 419 -4.00 7.55 -33.56
N THR A 420 -5.00 6.85 -34.12
CA THR A 420 -6.02 6.14 -33.33
C THR A 420 -5.95 4.64 -33.47
N CYS A 421 -6.39 3.94 -32.41
CA CYS A 421 -6.54 2.50 -32.40
C CYS A 421 -7.66 2.09 -31.44
N THR A 422 -8.46 1.09 -31.82
CA THR A 422 -9.56 0.56 -30.99
C THR A 422 -9.08 -0.10 -29.70
N CYS A 423 -7.78 -0.38 -29.55
CA CYS A 423 -7.22 -0.83 -28.27
C CYS A 423 -7.23 0.28 -27.19
N GLY A 424 -7.50 1.54 -27.56
CA GLY A 424 -7.66 2.67 -26.66
C GLY A 424 -6.36 3.25 -26.10
N LYS A 425 -5.23 2.55 -26.25
CA LYS A 425 -3.92 2.99 -25.72
C LYS A 425 -3.46 4.36 -26.25
N PRO A 426 -3.52 4.66 -27.57
CA PRO A 426 -3.08 5.96 -28.09
C PRO A 426 -3.85 7.12 -27.46
N ARG A 427 -5.16 6.95 -27.29
CA ARG A 427 -6.03 7.91 -26.62
C ARG A 427 -5.76 8.03 -25.12
N GLN A 428 -5.52 6.92 -24.43
CA GLN A 428 -5.37 6.90 -22.96
C GLN A 428 -3.99 7.33 -22.46
N TYR A 429 -2.95 7.01 -23.22
CA TYR A 429 -1.56 7.27 -22.86
C TYR A 429 -0.96 8.44 -23.64
N HIS A 430 -1.66 8.92 -24.67
CA HIS A 430 -1.12 9.89 -25.65
C HIS A 430 0.19 9.38 -26.26
N PHE A 431 0.30 8.05 -26.39
CA PHE A 431 1.52 7.38 -26.81
C PHE A 431 1.21 6.13 -27.62
N ILE A 432 2.14 5.75 -28.49
CA ILE A 432 1.95 4.71 -29.49
C ILE A 432 1.68 3.32 -28.86
N CYS A 433 0.92 2.49 -29.59
CA CYS A 433 0.67 1.09 -29.27
C CYS A 433 1.27 0.15 -30.32
N SER A 434 1.41 -1.13 -29.99
CA SER A 434 1.95 -2.14 -30.93
C SER A 434 1.14 -2.24 -32.22
N HIS A 435 -0.17 -2.01 -32.19
CA HIS A 435 -1.02 -2.05 -33.39
C HIS A 435 -0.71 -0.90 -34.35
N LEU A 436 -0.52 0.32 -33.84
CA LEU A 436 -0.10 1.47 -34.66
C LEU A 436 1.28 1.23 -35.27
N VAL A 437 2.22 0.66 -34.49
CA VAL A 437 3.54 0.31 -34.99
C VAL A 437 3.45 -0.73 -36.12
N ALA A 438 2.64 -1.78 -35.94
CA ALA A 438 2.47 -2.82 -36.96
C ALA A 438 1.89 -2.27 -38.27
N ALA A 439 0.83 -1.47 -38.18
CA ALA A 439 0.24 -0.81 -39.35
C ALA A 439 1.23 0.16 -40.03
N ALA A 440 2.04 0.88 -39.26
CA ALA A 440 3.04 1.79 -39.78
C ALA A 440 4.18 1.05 -40.50
N MET A 441 4.67 -0.05 -39.92
CA MET A 441 5.69 -0.92 -40.52
C MET A 441 5.23 -1.48 -41.87
N HIS A 442 3.95 -1.87 -42.00
CA HIS A 442 3.37 -2.36 -43.25
C HIS A 442 3.46 -1.34 -44.41
N ARG A 443 3.56 -0.03 -44.12
CA ARG A 443 3.63 1.03 -45.14
C ARG A 443 4.92 1.86 -45.11
N ASN A 444 5.92 1.44 -44.32
CA ASN A 444 7.11 2.23 -44.02
C ASN A 444 6.76 3.69 -43.61
N PHE A 445 5.67 3.85 -42.85
CA PHE A 445 5.17 5.15 -42.40
C PHE A 445 5.88 5.59 -41.12
N ASP A 446 6.37 6.83 -41.07
CA ASP A 446 7.06 7.36 -39.90
C ASP A 446 6.08 7.79 -38.80
N ILE A 447 5.54 6.79 -38.09
CA ILE A 447 4.58 6.96 -37.00
C ILE A 447 5.22 7.60 -35.75
N GLU A 448 6.54 7.53 -35.61
CA GLU A 448 7.24 8.10 -34.47
C GLU A 448 7.17 9.63 -34.46
N ASN A 449 7.03 10.28 -35.62
CA ASN A 449 6.84 11.74 -35.71
C ASN A 449 5.44 12.20 -35.28
N MET A 450 4.48 11.28 -35.15
CA MET A 450 3.15 11.58 -34.61
C MET A 450 3.10 11.52 -33.08
N ILE A 451 4.13 10.97 -32.43
CA ILE A 451 4.20 10.95 -30.97
C ILE A 451 4.35 12.39 -30.46
N PRO A 452 3.56 12.82 -29.44
CA PRO A 452 3.64 14.18 -28.91
C PRO A 452 5.06 14.56 -28.48
N HIS A 453 5.45 15.80 -28.80
CA HIS A 453 6.77 16.33 -28.45
C HIS A 453 7.04 16.31 -26.93
N GLU A 454 6.01 16.25 -26.09
CA GLU A 454 6.10 16.13 -24.62
C GLU A 454 6.93 14.94 -24.14
N PHE A 455 7.15 13.93 -25.01
CA PHE A 455 7.93 12.73 -24.71
C PHE A 455 9.38 12.79 -25.21
N THR A 456 9.82 13.86 -25.87
CA THR A 456 11.16 13.92 -26.49
C THR A 456 12.25 14.30 -25.49
N VAL A 457 13.50 13.97 -25.85
CA VAL A 457 14.69 14.43 -25.12
C VAL A 457 14.82 15.95 -25.16
N ASP A 458 14.48 16.61 -26.26
CA ASP A 458 14.51 18.07 -26.33
C ASP A 458 13.59 18.71 -25.30
N THR A 459 12.36 18.23 -25.18
CA THR A 459 11.43 18.68 -24.13
C THR A 459 11.99 18.43 -22.73
N LEU A 460 12.66 17.30 -22.51
CA LEU A 460 13.33 16.97 -21.25
C LEU A 460 14.48 17.95 -20.93
N VAL A 461 15.20 18.44 -21.94
CA VAL A 461 16.22 19.48 -21.76
C VAL A 461 15.57 20.81 -21.37
N HIS A 462 14.57 21.26 -22.12
CA HIS A 462 13.86 22.53 -21.84
C HIS A 462 13.22 22.54 -20.45
N THR A 463 12.63 21.41 -20.07
CA THR A 463 12.11 21.13 -18.74
C THR A 463 13.11 21.48 -17.62
N TRP A 464 14.34 20.96 -17.69
CA TRP A 464 15.32 21.10 -16.60
C TRP A 464 16.28 22.28 -16.83
N ASN A 465 16.06 23.06 -17.89
CA ASN A 465 16.90 24.20 -18.25
C ASN A 465 16.82 25.38 -17.24
N PRO A 466 15.65 25.75 -16.67
CA PRO A 466 15.55 26.89 -15.78
C PRO A 466 16.52 26.83 -14.60
N ARG A 467 17.21 27.95 -14.30
CA ARG A 467 18.24 28.01 -13.26
C ARG A 467 17.74 28.71 -12.02
N PHE A 468 18.00 28.09 -10.87
CA PHE A 468 17.87 28.71 -9.57
C PHE A 468 19.10 29.54 -9.27
N VAL A 469 18.88 30.72 -8.69
CA VAL A 469 19.95 31.60 -8.19
C VAL A 469 20.02 31.46 -6.68
N PRO A 470 21.20 31.16 -6.08
CA PRO A 470 21.33 31.06 -4.63
C PRO A 470 21.03 32.41 -3.99
N PHE A 471 20.23 32.41 -2.91
CA PHE A 471 20.10 33.57 -2.04
C PHE A 471 21.32 33.68 -1.12
N GLN A 472 21.66 34.91 -0.72
CA GLN A 472 22.89 35.22 0.02
C GLN A 472 22.84 34.79 1.49
N ASP A 473 23.91 35.07 2.24
CA ASP A 473 23.94 34.87 3.69
C ASP A 473 22.86 35.74 4.38
N PRO A 474 22.24 35.29 5.49
CA PRO A 474 21.25 36.07 6.22
C PRO A 474 21.66 37.51 6.60
N ARG A 475 22.97 37.78 6.69
CA ARG A 475 23.51 39.13 6.98
C ARG A 475 23.40 40.09 5.79
N GLU A 476 23.26 39.56 4.58
CA GLU A 476 23.21 40.30 3.32
C GLU A 476 21.79 40.31 2.73
N TRP A 477 20.82 39.68 3.40
CA TRP A 477 19.45 39.69 2.94
C TRP A 477 18.88 41.10 2.89
N PRO A 478 18.04 41.41 1.88
CA PRO A 478 17.35 42.70 1.84
C PRO A 478 16.57 42.94 3.14
N PRO A 479 16.54 44.20 3.63
CA PRO A 479 15.75 44.54 4.80
C PRO A 479 14.29 44.15 4.58
N TYR A 480 13.67 43.65 5.65
CA TYR A 480 12.25 43.29 5.66
C TYR A 480 11.56 44.07 6.78
N ASP A 481 10.78 45.07 6.40
CA ASP A 481 10.02 45.94 7.31
C ASP A 481 8.54 45.52 7.43
N GLY A 482 8.18 44.36 6.88
CA GLY A 482 6.83 43.85 6.91
C GLY A 482 6.42 43.28 8.29
N PRO A 483 5.17 42.80 8.40
CA PRO A 483 4.63 42.24 9.63
C PRO A 483 5.46 41.05 10.15
N LYS A 484 5.52 40.92 11.48
CA LYS A 484 6.15 39.79 12.19
C LYS A 484 5.11 38.76 12.58
N TYR A 485 5.46 37.48 12.44
CA TYR A 485 4.54 36.37 12.62
C TYR A 485 5.05 35.34 13.59
N ILE A 486 4.17 34.84 14.44
CA ILE A 486 4.47 33.74 15.35
C ILE A 486 3.55 32.56 15.11
N ALA A 487 4.03 31.37 15.47
CA ALA A 487 3.21 30.18 15.47
C ALA A 487 2.05 30.33 16.46
N ASP A 488 0.85 29.94 16.05
CA ASP A 488 -0.31 29.89 16.96
C ASP A 488 -0.07 28.85 18.08
N PRO A 489 -0.02 29.27 19.36
CA PRO A 489 0.15 28.36 20.50
C PRO A 489 -0.93 27.28 20.58
N ALA A 490 -2.14 27.53 20.07
CA ALA A 490 -3.22 26.55 20.02
C ALA A 490 -2.85 25.34 19.16
N TYR A 491 -2.00 25.51 18.14
CA TYR A 491 -1.53 24.43 17.28
C TYR A 491 -0.31 23.70 17.85
N CYS A 492 0.28 24.16 18.95
CA CYS A 492 1.35 23.42 19.62
C CYS A 492 0.83 22.06 20.12
N TRP A 493 1.62 21.00 19.93
CA TRP A 493 1.26 19.69 20.48
C TRP A 493 1.21 19.71 22.02
N ASN A 494 0.00 19.63 22.56
CA ASN A 494 -0.23 19.33 23.97
C ASN A 494 0.05 17.84 24.18
N LYS A 495 1.25 17.48 24.62
CA LYS A 495 1.60 16.08 24.88
C LYS A 495 0.75 15.49 26.01
N ARG A 496 -0.41 14.94 25.67
CA ARG A 496 -1.10 13.90 26.44
C ARG A 496 -1.08 12.64 25.58
N GLY A 497 -0.29 11.65 26.01
CA GLY A 497 -0.19 10.33 25.38
C GLY A 497 0.97 10.15 24.41
N SER A 498 1.53 8.93 24.40
CA SER A 498 2.25 8.43 23.24
C SER A 498 1.31 8.52 22.03
N ARG A 499 1.86 8.89 20.87
CA ARG A 499 1.16 8.75 19.60
C ARG A 499 0.67 7.30 19.56
N LYS A 500 -0.65 7.06 19.60
CA LYS A 500 -1.17 5.87 18.94
C LYS A 500 -0.67 6.04 17.52
N ARG A 501 0.37 5.29 17.15
CA ARG A 501 0.60 4.99 15.75
C ARG A 501 -0.68 4.27 15.34
N MET A 502 -1.67 5.00 14.83
CA MET A 502 -2.42 4.45 13.70
C MET A 502 -1.48 4.54 12.50
N ARG A 503 -0.38 3.81 12.59
CA ARG A 503 0.19 3.16 11.43
C ARG A 503 -0.54 1.83 11.50
N ASN A 504 -1.69 1.77 10.85
CA ASN A 504 -2.27 0.47 10.56
C ASN A 504 -1.17 -0.29 9.83
N TRP A 505 -0.77 -1.43 10.38
CA TRP A 505 0.11 -2.34 9.68
C TRP A 505 -0.52 -2.59 8.31
N MET A 506 0.18 -2.18 7.26
CA MET A 506 -0.25 -2.44 5.90
C MET A 506 -0.08 -3.94 5.64
N VAL A 507 -0.94 -4.55 4.83
CA VAL A 507 -0.73 -5.93 4.37
C VAL A 507 0.64 -6.05 3.66
N MET A 508 1.13 -4.97 3.04
CA MET A 508 2.48 -4.91 2.45
C MET A 508 3.62 -4.64 3.45
N ASP A 509 3.33 -4.22 4.70
CA ASP A 509 4.34 -4.19 5.78
C ASP A 509 4.60 -5.61 6.35
N GLN A 510 3.80 -6.62 5.93
CA GLN A 510 3.90 -8.03 6.34
C GLN A 510 4.62 -8.93 5.31
N ILE A 511 5.29 -8.38 4.29
CA ILE A 511 6.22 -9.20 3.49
C ILE A 511 7.44 -9.51 4.38
N PRO A 512 7.67 -10.78 4.80
CA PRO A 512 8.83 -11.13 5.60
C PRO A 512 10.06 -11.12 4.68
N GLY A 513 10.87 -10.07 4.78
CA GLY A 513 12.06 -9.95 3.93
C GLY A 513 12.92 -8.75 4.25
N ARG A 514 13.43 -8.65 5.49
CA ARG A 514 14.59 -7.78 5.77
C ARG A 514 15.84 -8.44 5.18
N THR A 515 16.20 -8.13 3.94
CA THR A 515 17.59 -8.27 3.50
C THR A 515 18.33 -6.95 3.73
N ARG A 516 19.41 -7.05 4.52
CA ARG A 516 20.38 -5.99 4.76
C ARG A 516 21.13 -5.71 3.45
N ARG A 517 21.11 -4.44 3.01
CA ARG A 517 21.80 -3.87 1.82
C ARG A 517 21.19 -4.30 0.47
N GLY A 518 20.45 -3.39 -0.15
CA GLY A 518 19.98 -3.51 -1.53
C GLY A 518 19.28 -2.22 -1.97
N ARG A 519 19.50 -1.80 -3.21
CA ARG A 519 18.95 -0.58 -3.83
C ARG A 519 17.42 -0.61 -3.84
N ALA A 520 16.83 0.59 -3.93
CA ALA A 520 15.42 0.79 -4.23
C ALA A 520 15.00 -0.07 -5.44
N THR A 521 14.01 -0.94 -5.26
CA THR A 521 13.24 -1.51 -6.37
C THR A 521 12.17 -0.48 -6.76
N PRO A 522 12.15 0.01 -8.00
CA PRO A 522 11.03 0.77 -8.54
C PRO A 522 9.80 -0.14 -8.67
N PHE A 523 8.61 0.41 -8.42
CA PHE A 523 7.35 -0.18 -8.86
C PHE A 523 7.29 -0.17 -10.39
N LEU A 524 7.89 -1.19 -11.01
CA LEU A 524 7.67 -1.71 -12.36
C LEU A 524 8.59 -2.92 -12.53
N THR A 525 8.36 -3.90 -11.68
CA THR A 525 8.56 -5.30 -12.01
C THR A 525 7.16 -5.90 -11.90
N ASP A 526 6.70 -6.60 -12.93
CA ASP A 526 5.73 -7.70 -12.73
C ASP A 526 6.19 -8.43 -11.46
N PRO A 527 5.32 -8.67 -10.46
CA PRO A 527 5.75 -9.42 -9.29
C PRO A 527 6.41 -10.71 -9.77
N LYS A 528 7.74 -10.79 -9.67
CA LYS A 528 8.41 -12.08 -9.71
C LYS A 528 7.82 -12.83 -8.52
N GLN A 529 6.95 -13.78 -8.85
CA GLN A 529 6.50 -14.85 -7.99
C GLN A 529 5.93 -14.37 -6.65
N ASN A 530 4.72 -13.80 -6.70
CA ASN A 530 3.74 -14.38 -5.78
C ASN A 530 3.32 -15.67 -6.48
N GLU A 531 3.83 -16.80 -6.03
CA GLU A 531 3.21 -18.09 -6.33
C GLU A 531 1.80 -18.00 -5.73
N TYR A 532 0.84 -17.58 -6.57
CA TYR A 532 -0.56 -17.57 -6.20
C TYR A 532 -0.97 -19.03 -6.03
N GLY A 533 -0.97 -19.52 -4.79
CA GLY A 533 -1.64 -20.78 -4.52
C GLY A 533 -3.07 -20.70 -5.06
N LYS A 534 -3.55 -21.79 -5.66
CA LYS A 534 -4.86 -21.83 -6.32
C LYS A 534 -6.02 -21.72 -5.33
N TRP A 535 -5.78 -21.84 -4.03
CA TRP A 535 -6.81 -21.71 -2.98
C TRP A 535 -7.05 -20.25 -2.60
N ARG A 536 -8.31 -19.79 -2.63
CA ARG A 536 -8.72 -18.45 -2.18
C ARG A 536 -9.41 -18.52 -0.82
N PRO A 537 -8.78 -18.01 0.26
CA PRO A 537 -9.39 -17.99 1.58
C PRO A 537 -10.67 -17.15 1.69
N GLU A 538 -10.89 -16.21 0.76
CA GLU A 538 -12.06 -15.33 0.74
C GLU A 538 -13.34 -16.04 0.32
N THR A 539 -13.24 -17.01 -0.57
CA THR A 539 -14.34 -17.78 -1.16
C THR A 539 -14.31 -19.25 -0.74
N HIS A 540 -13.23 -19.70 -0.10
CA HIS A 540 -12.95 -21.12 0.18
C HIS A 540 -12.94 -21.98 -1.08
N THR A 541 -12.49 -21.45 -2.22
CA THR A 541 -12.51 -22.18 -3.50
C THR A 541 -11.11 -22.36 -4.07
N PHE A 542 -10.93 -23.42 -4.87
CA PHE A 542 -9.86 -23.51 -5.83
C PHE A 542 -10.21 -22.70 -7.07
N HIS A 543 -9.32 -21.78 -7.42
CA HIS A 543 -9.44 -20.87 -8.53
C HIS A 543 -8.65 -21.41 -9.73
N LEU A 544 -9.38 -21.94 -10.72
CA LEU A 544 -8.81 -22.33 -12.01
C LEU A 544 -8.92 -21.15 -12.98
N THR A 545 -8.13 -21.16 -14.06
CA THR A 545 -8.06 -20.07 -15.04
C THR A 545 -9.40 -19.77 -15.75
N PHE A 546 -10.37 -20.69 -15.66
CA PHE A 546 -11.67 -20.60 -16.31
C PHE A 546 -12.87 -20.53 -15.36
N ARG A 547 -12.84 -21.17 -14.17
CA ARG A 547 -13.97 -21.25 -13.21
C ARG A 547 -13.49 -21.65 -11.80
N ASP A 548 -14.34 -21.46 -10.79
CA ASP A 548 -14.05 -21.85 -9.40
C ASP A 548 -14.66 -23.20 -9.01
N MET A 549 -13.93 -23.99 -8.22
CA MET A 549 -14.35 -25.30 -7.72
C MET A 549 -14.03 -25.50 -6.24
N ILE A 550 -14.74 -26.41 -5.59
CA ILE A 550 -14.53 -26.75 -4.18
C ILE A 550 -14.86 -28.24 -3.94
N VAL A 551 -14.26 -28.84 -2.91
CA VAL A 551 -14.73 -30.13 -2.36
C VAL A 551 -16.10 -29.88 -1.73
N THR A 552 -17.12 -30.65 -2.09
CA THR A 552 -18.50 -30.46 -1.61
C THR A 552 -18.90 -31.50 -0.55
N LEU A 553 -20.06 -31.32 0.08
CA LEU A 553 -20.67 -32.34 0.95
C LEU A 553 -21.05 -33.62 0.17
N GLU A 554 -21.39 -33.48 -1.10
CA GLU A 554 -21.66 -34.59 -2.01
C GLU A 554 -20.38 -35.40 -2.26
N ASP A 555 -19.26 -34.72 -2.51
CA ASP A 555 -17.94 -35.36 -2.64
C ASP A 555 -17.54 -36.10 -1.35
N TYR A 556 -17.77 -35.49 -0.18
CA TYR A 556 -17.53 -36.16 1.12
C TYR A 556 -18.29 -37.48 1.22
N GLN A 557 -19.60 -37.45 0.94
CA GLN A 557 -20.42 -38.65 1.06
C GLN A 557 -20.03 -39.71 0.02
N LYS A 558 -19.77 -39.32 -1.23
CA LYS A 558 -19.48 -40.26 -2.31
C LYS A 558 -18.07 -40.85 -2.25
N MET A 559 -17.08 -40.07 -1.85
CA MET A 559 -15.68 -40.50 -1.86
C MET A 559 -15.28 -41.23 -0.58
N LEU A 560 -15.92 -40.92 0.55
CA LEU A 560 -15.64 -41.60 1.83
C LEU A 560 -16.71 -42.63 2.22
N ASP A 561 -17.84 -42.67 1.51
CA ASP A 561 -19.02 -43.49 1.83
C ASP A 561 -19.53 -43.29 3.28
N LEU A 562 -19.31 -42.08 3.82
CA LEU A 562 -19.71 -41.70 5.17
C LEU A 562 -21.02 -40.90 5.13
N THR A 563 -21.94 -41.23 6.04
CA THR A 563 -23.24 -40.57 6.09
C THR A 563 -23.11 -39.12 6.56
N ILE A 564 -23.69 -38.18 5.83
CA ILE A 564 -23.80 -36.77 6.21
C ILE A 564 -25.04 -36.47 7.06
N ARG A 565 -25.66 -37.50 7.64
CA ARG A 565 -26.71 -37.43 8.65
C ARG A 565 -26.48 -38.55 9.65
N GLY A 566 -26.72 -38.27 10.92
CA GLY A 566 -26.60 -39.26 11.98
C GLY A 566 -26.68 -38.57 13.33
N ASP A 567 -27.23 -39.28 14.31
CA ASP A 567 -27.17 -38.85 15.69
C ASP A 567 -25.70 -38.79 16.15
N THR A 568 -25.40 -37.85 17.05
CA THR A 568 -24.07 -37.75 17.63
C THR A 568 -23.69 -39.08 18.29
N VAL A 569 -22.61 -39.73 17.85
CA VAL A 569 -22.09 -40.97 18.47
C VAL A 569 -21.45 -40.69 19.84
N THR A 570 -21.56 -39.46 20.35
CA THR A 570 -21.17 -39.08 21.70
C THR A 570 -22.39 -39.12 22.63
N GLY A 571 -22.48 -40.18 23.42
CA GLY A 571 -23.28 -40.20 24.65
C GLY A 571 -22.45 -39.69 25.84
N PRO A 572 -23.08 -39.23 26.93
CA PRO A 572 -22.34 -38.88 28.15
C PRO A 572 -21.58 -40.11 28.66
N CYS A 573 -20.25 -40.03 28.69
CA CYS A 573 -19.44 -40.99 29.44
C CYS A 573 -19.73 -40.76 30.93
N ARG A 574 -20.59 -41.57 31.53
CA ARG A 574 -20.74 -41.61 32.99
C ARG A 574 -19.50 -42.26 33.58
N SER A 575 -18.47 -41.46 33.80
CA SER A 575 -17.40 -41.80 34.73
C SER A 575 -17.72 -41.12 36.06
N ASP A 576 -17.97 -41.92 37.10
CA ASP A 576 -18.06 -41.41 38.46
C ASP A 576 -16.74 -40.71 38.83
N GLY A 577 -16.77 -39.37 38.81
CA GLY A 577 -15.89 -38.55 39.63
C GLY A 577 -14.43 -38.30 39.17
N ALA A 578 -14.02 -38.56 37.93
CA ALA A 578 -12.71 -38.13 37.43
C ALA A 578 -12.78 -37.50 36.03
N ARG A 579 -12.24 -36.29 35.86
CA ARG A 579 -11.95 -35.73 34.53
C ARG A 579 -10.94 -36.65 33.84
N THR A 580 -11.39 -37.40 32.85
CA THR A 580 -10.49 -38.20 32.00
C THR A 580 -9.75 -37.25 31.05
N SER A 581 -8.49 -36.97 31.35
CA SER A 581 -7.52 -36.55 30.34
C SER A 581 -7.53 -37.60 29.22
N GLY A 582 -7.73 -37.18 27.97
CA GLY A 582 -8.10 -38.04 26.83
C GLY A 582 -7.22 -39.29 26.61
N VAL A 583 -7.78 -40.25 25.86
CA VAL A 583 -7.11 -41.52 25.55
C VAL A 583 -6.00 -41.30 24.51
N LEU A 584 -4.80 -41.83 24.76
CA LEU A 584 -3.69 -41.77 23.80
C LEU A 584 -3.97 -42.68 22.59
N ILE A 585 -3.75 -42.17 21.37
CA ILE A 585 -3.96 -42.91 20.11
C ILE A 585 -3.06 -44.15 20.02
N SER A 586 -1.82 -44.06 20.54
CA SER A 586 -0.91 -45.21 20.63
C SER A 586 -1.48 -46.33 21.47
N TRP A 587 -2.22 -46.01 22.53
CA TRP A 587 -2.90 -46.98 23.37
C TRP A 587 -4.09 -47.63 22.65
N LEU A 588 -4.92 -46.85 21.93
CA LEU A 588 -6.01 -47.40 21.11
C LEU A 588 -5.50 -48.41 20.07
N ARG A 589 -4.40 -48.09 19.38
CA ARG A 589 -3.77 -49.01 18.43
C ARG A 589 -3.22 -50.27 19.10
N GLN A 590 -2.58 -50.15 20.26
CA GLN A 590 -2.03 -51.31 20.96
C GLN A 590 -3.12 -52.25 21.48
N GLN A 591 -4.25 -51.70 21.93
CA GLN A 591 -5.30 -52.50 22.59
C GLN A 591 -6.40 -52.98 21.65
N PHE A 592 -6.65 -52.29 20.53
CA PHE A 592 -7.78 -52.57 19.63
C PHE A 592 -7.38 -52.82 18.17
N ALA A 593 -6.10 -53.15 17.88
CA ALA A 593 -5.64 -53.41 16.51
C ALA A 593 -6.18 -54.71 15.90
N GLN A 594 -6.44 -55.74 16.72
CA GLN A 594 -6.96 -57.04 16.28
C GLN A 594 -8.07 -57.50 17.22
N CYS A 595 -9.28 -57.64 16.69
CA CYS A 595 -10.38 -58.26 17.43
C CYS A 595 -10.26 -59.79 17.31
N HIS A 596 -10.46 -60.51 18.40
CA HIS A 596 -10.50 -61.97 18.38
C HIS A 596 -11.73 -62.45 17.59
N GLU A 597 -11.61 -63.54 16.83
CA GLU A 597 -12.70 -64.05 15.97
C GLU A 597 -13.93 -64.48 16.76
N ASP A 598 -13.73 -64.98 17.99
CA ASP A 598 -14.82 -65.41 18.90
C ASP A 598 -15.35 -64.29 19.84
N ALA A 599 -15.15 -63.02 19.49
CA ALA A 599 -15.56 -61.90 20.34
C ALA A 599 -17.09 -61.76 20.43
N ASP A 600 -17.60 -61.46 21.63
CA ASP A 600 -19.02 -61.15 21.81
C ASP A 600 -19.42 -59.80 21.17
N GLU A 601 -20.71 -59.61 20.93
CA GLU A 601 -21.25 -58.41 20.27
C GLU A 601 -20.90 -57.12 21.02
N HIS A 602 -20.77 -57.20 22.36
CA HIS A 602 -20.35 -56.08 23.19
C HIS A 602 -18.89 -55.69 22.94
N THR A 603 -17.99 -56.68 22.88
CA THR A 603 -16.57 -56.51 22.59
C THR A 603 -16.38 -56.00 21.17
N ILE A 604 -17.06 -56.59 20.18
CA ILE A 604 -17.07 -56.09 18.79
C ILE A 604 -17.49 -54.62 18.76
N GLY A 605 -18.56 -54.26 19.46
CA GLY A 605 -19.00 -52.87 19.58
C GLY A 605 -17.93 -51.92 20.15
N ASN A 606 -17.11 -52.39 21.09
CA ASN A 606 -16.00 -51.60 21.64
C ASN A 606 -14.82 -51.45 20.66
N TYR A 607 -14.49 -52.50 19.90
CA TYR A 607 -13.52 -52.43 18.81
C TYR A 607 -13.98 -51.47 17.69
N CYS A 608 -15.26 -51.52 17.31
CA CYS A 608 -15.84 -50.59 16.33
C CYS A 608 -15.75 -49.13 16.82
N ARG A 609 -16.07 -48.85 18.10
CA ARG A 609 -15.94 -47.50 18.67
C ARG A 609 -14.49 -47.01 18.70
N ALA A 610 -13.55 -47.90 19.06
CA ALA A 610 -12.12 -47.58 19.06
C ALA A 610 -11.60 -47.29 17.64
N TRP A 611 -12.05 -48.05 16.65
CA TRP A 611 -11.73 -47.83 15.24
C TRP A 611 -12.32 -46.51 14.71
N ILE A 612 -13.58 -46.21 15.06
CA ILE A 612 -14.21 -44.92 14.76
C ILE A 612 -13.40 -43.76 15.36
N LEU A 613 -13.00 -43.85 16.64
CA LEU A 613 -12.15 -42.83 17.28
C LEU A 613 -10.80 -42.67 16.58
N HIS A 614 -10.20 -43.76 16.09
CA HIS A 614 -8.98 -43.71 15.28
C HIS A 614 -9.21 -42.98 13.95
N LEU A 615 -10.31 -43.29 13.25
CA LEU A 615 -10.71 -42.62 12.01
C LEU A 615 -10.90 -41.11 12.24
N PHE A 616 -11.55 -40.72 13.34
CA PHE A 616 -11.73 -39.31 13.72
C PHE A 616 -10.42 -38.59 13.96
N ALA A 617 -9.53 -39.19 14.75
CA ALA A 617 -8.30 -38.54 15.17
C ALA A 617 -7.18 -38.53 14.11
N TYR A 618 -7.19 -39.46 13.14
CA TYR A 618 -6.09 -39.59 12.17
C TYR A 618 -6.47 -39.21 10.73
N VAL A 619 -7.71 -39.49 10.31
CA VAL A 619 -8.12 -39.32 8.90
C VAL A 619 -9.01 -38.08 8.74
N LEU A 620 -9.95 -37.86 9.67
CA LEU A 620 -10.94 -36.79 9.54
C LEU A 620 -10.47 -35.47 10.20
N PHE A 621 -9.80 -35.53 11.36
CA PHE A 621 -9.34 -34.35 12.13
C PHE A 621 -7.94 -34.53 12.76
N PRO A 622 -6.86 -34.63 11.97
CA PRO A 622 -5.52 -34.95 12.46
C PRO A 622 -4.88 -33.99 13.50
N ASP A 623 -5.50 -32.84 13.84
CA ASP A 623 -4.96 -31.84 14.80
C ASP A 623 -5.95 -31.38 15.90
N ALA A 624 -7.06 -32.10 16.15
CA ALA A 624 -8.06 -31.64 17.13
C ALA A 624 -7.66 -31.96 18.58
N THR A 625 -7.20 -30.95 19.32
CA THR A 625 -7.21 -30.97 20.79
C THR A 625 -8.66 -31.09 21.29
N SER A 626 -8.86 -32.06 22.17
CA SER A 626 -10.13 -32.47 22.79
C SER A 626 -11.03 -31.30 23.21
N ASP A 627 -12.24 -31.22 22.66
CA ASP A 627 -13.49 -31.11 23.41
C ASP A 627 -14.70 -31.26 22.46
N THR A 628 -15.75 -31.89 23.00
CA THR A 628 -17.01 -32.36 22.38
C THR A 628 -17.52 -31.58 21.16
N MET A 629 -17.70 -32.25 20.01
CA MET A 629 -18.44 -31.73 18.86
C MET A 629 -19.79 -32.43 18.68
N SER A 630 -20.84 -31.64 18.49
CA SER A 630 -22.22 -32.06 18.24
C SER A 630 -22.71 -31.39 16.96
N TRP A 631 -22.23 -31.84 15.78
CA TRP A 631 -22.78 -31.43 14.49
C TRP A 631 -22.50 -32.50 13.42
N ILE A 632 -23.36 -32.52 12.41
CA ILE A 632 -23.33 -33.38 11.22
C ILE A 632 -21.90 -33.62 10.70
N TRP A 633 -21.45 -34.87 10.79
CA TRP A 633 -20.06 -35.30 10.58
C TRP A 633 -19.40 -34.73 9.31
N GLY A 634 -20.08 -34.80 8.16
CA GLY A 634 -19.54 -34.30 6.89
C GLY A 634 -19.27 -32.80 6.86
N SER A 635 -20.16 -31.99 7.42
CA SER A 635 -20.01 -30.52 7.45
C SER A 635 -18.85 -30.06 8.35
N ALA A 636 -18.62 -30.77 9.45
CA ALA A 636 -17.51 -30.49 10.36
C ALA A 636 -16.16 -30.85 9.73
N VAL A 637 -16.07 -32.02 9.08
CA VAL A 637 -14.85 -32.46 8.37
C VAL A 637 -14.51 -31.49 7.25
N LEU A 638 -15.50 -31.09 6.46
CA LEU A 638 -15.32 -30.18 5.34
C LEU A 638 -14.93 -28.77 5.81
N GLY A 639 -15.60 -28.24 6.84
CA GLY A 639 -15.25 -26.97 7.46
C GLY A 639 -13.84 -26.96 8.06
N PHE A 640 -13.41 -28.09 8.65
CA PHE A 640 -12.04 -28.24 9.15
C PHE A 640 -11.01 -28.31 8.01
N LEU A 641 -11.28 -29.04 6.94
CA LEU A 641 -10.44 -29.07 5.73
C LEU A 641 -10.28 -27.66 5.13
N TYR A 642 -11.36 -26.90 4.98
CA TYR A 642 -11.29 -25.52 4.48
C TYR A 642 -10.46 -24.61 5.38
N ARG A 643 -10.62 -24.75 6.70
CA ARG A 643 -9.82 -23.99 7.67
C ARG A 643 -8.33 -24.31 7.53
N GLN A 644 -7.99 -25.59 7.40
CA GLN A 644 -6.60 -26.04 7.24
C GLN A 644 -6.00 -25.60 5.90
N LEU A 645 -6.77 -25.62 4.80
CA LEU A 645 -6.35 -25.04 3.51
C LEU A 645 -6.10 -23.52 3.61
N CYS A 646 -6.93 -22.79 4.36
CA CYS A 646 -6.71 -21.37 4.63
C CYS A 646 -5.46 -21.10 5.48
N GLU A 647 -5.18 -21.95 6.48
CA GLU A 647 -4.00 -21.85 7.32
C GLU A 647 -2.72 -22.19 6.52
N ALA A 648 -2.75 -23.26 5.72
CA ALA A 648 -1.66 -23.64 4.81
C ALA A 648 -1.33 -22.51 3.81
N PHE A 649 -2.35 -21.86 3.25
CA PHE A 649 -2.17 -20.73 2.33
C PHE A 649 -1.56 -19.48 2.98
N ARG A 650 -1.69 -19.29 4.31
CA ARG A 650 -1.20 -18.09 5.00
C ARG A 650 0.30 -18.14 5.36
N TRP A 651 0.99 -19.28 5.16
CA TRP A 651 2.43 -19.48 5.41
C TRP A 651 2.92 -18.82 6.72
N SER A 652 2.17 -18.97 7.83
CA SER A 652 2.47 -18.24 9.07
C SER A 652 3.77 -18.68 9.76
N THR A 653 4.32 -19.84 9.37
CA THR A 653 5.55 -20.42 9.92
C THR A 653 6.29 -21.24 8.85
N SER A 654 7.62 -21.37 9.00
CA SER A 654 8.49 -22.17 8.12
C SER A 654 8.29 -23.70 8.21
N SER A 655 7.17 -24.14 8.80
CA SER A 655 6.83 -25.53 9.10
C SER A 655 5.33 -25.79 8.87
N ALA A 656 4.69 -25.04 7.98
CA ALA A 656 3.26 -25.19 7.70
C ALA A 656 2.97 -26.59 7.14
N SER A 657 2.31 -27.44 7.94
CA SER A 657 1.77 -28.73 7.53
C SER A 657 0.33 -28.57 7.08
N LEU A 658 -0.09 -29.29 6.02
CA LEU A 658 -1.48 -29.35 5.62
C LEU A 658 -2.23 -30.32 6.53
N GLY A 659 -3.03 -29.80 7.47
CA GLY A 659 -3.94 -30.59 8.30
C GLY A 659 -5.30 -30.85 7.62
N GLY A 660 -6.21 -31.52 8.32
CA GLY A 660 -7.55 -31.83 7.80
C GLY A 660 -7.66 -33.16 7.08
N CYS A 661 -8.83 -33.44 6.50
CA CYS A 661 -9.05 -34.67 5.72
C CYS A 661 -8.39 -34.56 4.34
N VAL A 662 -7.06 -34.59 4.30
CA VAL A 662 -6.26 -34.51 3.07
C VAL A 662 -6.54 -35.67 2.12
N TYR A 663 -6.92 -36.83 2.69
CA TYR A 663 -7.36 -37.99 1.90
C TYR A 663 -8.58 -37.68 1.02
N LEU A 664 -9.57 -36.97 1.57
CA LEU A 664 -10.72 -36.50 0.79
C LEU A 664 -10.30 -35.54 -0.32
N LEU A 665 -9.37 -34.62 -0.04
CA LEU A 665 -8.85 -33.69 -1.05
C LEU A 665 -8.13 -34.44 -2.19
N GLN A 666 -7.36 -35.49 -1.88
CA GLN A 666 -6.67 -36.31 -2.87
C GLN A 666 -7.64 -37.08 -3.77
N LEU A 667 -8.66 -37.73 -3.17
CA LEU A 667 -9.70 -38.42 -3.93
C LEU A 667 -10.49 -37.45 -4.81
N TRP A 668 -10.78 -36.25 -4.30
CA TRP A 668 -11.46 -35.21 -5.04
C TRP A 668 -10.65 -34.71 -6.24
N MET A 669 -9.34 -34.47 -6.05
CA MET A 669 -8.45 -34.12 -7.14
C MET A 669 -8.42 -35.24 -8.19
N TRP A 670 -8.31 -36.50 -7.76
CA TRP A 670 -8.31 -37.66 -8.66
C TRP A 670 -9.59 -37.78 -9.49
N ALA A 671 -10.75 -37.54 -8.87
CA ALA A 671 -12.04 -37.70 -9.53
C ALA A 671 -12.38 -36.56 -10.51
N HIS A 672 -11.89 -35.34 -10.25
CA HIS A 672 -12.38 -34.15 -10.95
C HIS A 672 -11.33 -33.41 -11.78
N LEU A 673 -10.04 -33.66 -11.54
CA LEU A 673 -8.94 -33.05 -12.28
C LEU A 673 -8.09 -34.15 -12.93
N PRO A 674 -7.72 -34.03 -14.22
CA PRO A 674 -6.90 -35.02 -14.90
C PRO A 674 -5.40 -34.92 -14.53
N VAL A 675 -5.05 -34.00 -13.62
CA VAL A 675 -3.67 -33.63 -13.24
C VAL A 675 -3.49 -33.92 -11.75
N GLY A 676 -2.32 -34.46 -11.36
CA GLY A 676 -2.03 -34.79 -9.97
C GLY A 676 -2.56 -36.16 -9.52
N HIS A 677 -2.86 -37.05 -10.46
CA HIS A 677 -3.22 -38.43 -10.18
C HIS A 677 -2.06 -39.15 -9.45
N PRO A 678 -2.32 -39.89 -8.35
CA PRO A 678 -1.26 -40.60 -7.66
C PRO A 678 -0.73 -41.75 -8.53
N GLU A 679 0.41 -41.51 -9.17
CA GLU A 679 1.22 -42.57 -9.79
C GLU A 679 2.11 -43.23 -8.73
N VAL A 680 2.23 -44.57 -8.76
CA VAL A 680 3.18 -45.29 -7.92
C VAL A 680 4.59 -45.01 -8.46
N LEU A 681 5.18 -43.90 -8.03
CA LEU A 681 6.53 -43.51 -8.43
C LEU A 681 7.56 -44.23 -7.57
N SER A 682 8.53 -44.89 -8.20
CA SER A 682 9.73 -45.34 -7.50
C SER A 682 10.49 -44.13 -6.97
N HIS A 683 11.02 -44.25 -5.74
CA HIS A 683 11.60 -43.17 -4.94
C HIS A 683 12.52 -42.24 -5.78
N ARG A 684 12.03 -41.04 -6.11
CA ARG A 684 12.85 -39.95 -6.67
C ARG A 684 13.11 -38.90 -5.61
N GLU A 685 14.33 -38.37 -5.59
CA GLU A 685 14.66 -37.15 -4.86
C GLU A 685 13.72 -36.02 -5.33
N TRP A 686 13.12 -35.30 -4.37
CA TRP A 686 12.19 -34.19 -4.62
C TRP A 686 12.89 -33.10 -5.43
N LEU A 687 12.72 -33.10 -6.76
CA LEU A 687 13.25 -32.07 -7.64
C LEU A 687 12.30 -30.86 -7.61
N GLU A 688 12.82 -29.67 -7.32
CA GLU A 688 12.11 -28.38 -7.40
C GLU A 688 11.33 -28.16 -8.72
N ARG A 689 11.60 -28.97 -9.77
CA ARG A 689 10.87 -28.98 -11.04
C ARG A 689 9.44 -29.56 -10.96
N ALA A 690 9.18 -30.55 -10.12
CA ALA A 690 7.89 -31.23 -10.09
C ALA A 690 6.73 -30.28 -9.72
N TYR A 691 6.97 -29.31 -8.84
CA TYR A 691 6.00 -28.27 -8.50
C TYR A 691 5.65 -27.37 -9.70
N HIS A 692 6.67 -26.99 -10.49
CA HIS A 692 6.46 -26.21 -11.71
C HIS A 692 5.72 -27.02 -12.78
N ASP A 693 6.03 -28.31 -12.91
CA ASP A 693 5.36 -29.21 -13.86
C ASP A 693 3.86 -29.36 -13.52
N PHE A 694 3.50 -29.65 -12.26
CA PHE A 694 2.10 -29.72 -11.82
C PHE A 694 1.36 -28.39 -11.93
N THR A 695 2.03 -27.27 -11.64
CA THR A 695 1.43 -25.93 -11.77
C THR A 695 1.13 -25.61 -13.24
N ASN A 696 2.06 -25.91 -14.14
CA ASN A 696 1.89 -25.73 -15.58
C ASN A 696 0.77 -26.61 -16.13
N GLU A 697 0.68 -27.87 -15.71
CA GLU A 697 -0.39 -28.78 -16.12
C GLU A 697 -1.77 -28.29 -15.66
N LEU A 698 -1.91 -27.85 -14.40
CA LEU A 698 -3.14 -27.26 -13.88
C LEU A 698 -3.54 -25.97 -14.63
N ASP A 699 -2.55 -25.17 -15.05
CA ASP A 699 -2.75 -23.93 -15.81
C ASP A 699 -3.22 -24.17 -17.26
N THR A 700 -2.91 -25.34 -17.83
CA THR A 700 -3.34 -25.74 -19.18
C THR A 700 -4.72 -26.39 -19.24
N LEU A 701 -5.38 -26.60 -18.10
CA LEU A 701 -6.73 -27.17 -18.09
C LEU A 701 -7.71 -26.26 -18.85
N THR A 702 -8.67 -26.88 -19.52
CA THR A 702 -9.78 -26.17 -20.19
C THR A 702 -11.10 -26.51 -19.50
N VAL A 703 -12.17 -25.78 -19.82
CA VAL A 703 -13.51 -26.09 -19.29
C VAL A 703 -13.92 -27.54 -19.62
N SER A 704 -13.55 -28.08 -20.78
CA SER A 704 -13.84 -29.48 -21.13
C SER A 704 -12.95 -30.51 -20.44
N SER A 705 -11.82 -30.10 -19.86
CA SER A 705 -10.86 -30.99 -19.20
C SER A 705 -11.28 -31.38 -17.78
N VAL A 706 -12.35 -30.78 -17.25
CA VAL A 706 -12.74 -30.87 -15.85
C VAL A 706 -14.18 -31.36 -15.76
N SER A 707 -14.48 -32.25 -14.81
CA SER A 707 -15.86 -32.65 -14.51
C SER A 707 -16.55 -31.54 -13.71
N TRP A 708 -17.66 -31.01 -14.22
CA TRP A 708 -18.40 -29.90 -13.57
C TRP A 708 -19.72 -30.31 -12.96
N GLU A 709 -20.30 -31.41 -13.44
CA GLU A 709 -21.65 -31.82 -13.08
C GLU A 709 -21.63 -32.58 -11.75
N SER A 710 -22.68 -32.39 -10.95
CA SER A 710 -22.95 -33.22 -9.78
C SER A 710 -23.26 -34.66 -10.22
N TYR A 711 -23.32 -35.61 -9.27
CA TYR A 711 -23.59 -37.01 -9.60
C TYR A 711 -25.04 -37.15 -10.08
N VAL A 712 -25.30 -37.16 -11.40
CA VAL A 712 -26.66 -37.29 -11.99
C VAL A 712 -27.08 -38.77 -12.07
N GLY A 713 -28.39 -39.06 -11.94
CA GLY A 713 -28.97 -40.41 -12.13
C GLY A 713 -29.02 -41.26 -10.85
N GLU A 714 -28.72 -42.57 -10.93
CA GLU A 714 -28.58 -43.48 -9.76
C GLU A 714 -27.55 -42.98 -8.72
N GLY A 715 -26.73 -42.00 -9.09
CA GLY A 715 -25.75 -41.31 -8.25
C GLY A 715 -26.24 -40.07 -7.50
N ALA A 716 -27.46 -39.57 -7.74
CA ALA A 716 -27.94 -38.32 -7.11
C ALA A 716 -28.10 -38.41 -5.59
N LEU A 717 -27.96 -37.28 -4.89
CA LEU A 717 -28.23 -37.20 -3.45
C LEU A 717 -29.68 -37.63 -3.18
N THR A 718 -29.86 -38.70 -2.40
CA THR A 718 -31.17 -39.31 -2.13
C THR A 718 -31.98 -38.59 -1.03
N PHE A 719 -31.49 -37.45 -0.51
CA PHE A 719 -32.14 -36.74 0.58
C PHE A 719 -32.29 -35.23 0.28
N PRO A 720 -33.35 -34.59 0.80
CA PRO A 720 -33.56 -33.15 0.64
C PRO A 720 -32.59 -32.35 1.53
N LEU A 721 -31.94 -31.34 0.94
CA LEU A 721 -31.11 -30.36 1.67
C LEU A 721 -31.97 -29.54 2.65
N SER A 722 -31.34 -29.07 3.74
CA SER A 722 -32.01 -28.16 4.68
C SER A 722 -32.38 -26.86 3.97
N THR A 723 -33.51 -26.24 4.33
CA THR A 723 -33.90 -24.91 3.81
C THR A 723 -32.89 -23.83 4.16
N MET A 724 -32.06 -24.04 5.18
CA MET A 724 -30.92 -23.17 5.48
C MET A 724 -29.86 -23.20 4.37
N CYS A 725 -29.65 -24.34 3.71
CA CYS A 725 -28.70 -24.48 2.62
C CYS A 725 -29.13 -23.69 1.39
N SER A 726 -30.45 -23.47 1.23
CA SER A 726 -31.01 -22.71 0.11
C SER A 726 -31.39 -21.25 0.44
N SER A 727 -31.16 -20.81 1.67
CA SER A 727 -31.60 -19.48 2.15
C SER A 727 -30.80 -18.32 1.55
N ASP A 728 -29.60 -18.60 1.03
CA ASP A 728 -28.64 -17.62 0.51
C ASP A 728 -28.16 -17.98 -0.91
N ASP A 729 -28.99 -18.65 -1.72
CA ASP A 729 -28.67 -19.07 -3.11
C ASP A 729 -28.07 -17.96 -3.96
N ASP A 730 -28.64 -16.76 -3.85
CA ASP A 730 -28.17 -15.59 -4.58
C ASP A 730 -26.74 -15.18 -4.23
N LEU A 731 -26.23 -15.54 -3.04
CA LEU A 731 -24.90 -15.14 -2.55
C LEU A 731 -23.81 -16.09 -3.01
N TYR A 732 -23.99 -17.41 -2.83
CA TYR A 732 -22.97 -18.39 -3.22
C TYR A 732 -23.02 -18.77 -4.71
N ARG A 733 -24.10 -18.41 -5.42
CA ARG A 733 -24.18 -18.48 -6.90
C ARG A 733 -23.82 -17.15 -7.58
N MET A 734 -23.48 -16.11 -6.81
CA MET A 734 -23.25 -14.77 -7.33
C MET A 734 -22.03 -14.75 -8.28
N ARG A 735 -22.26 -14.29 -9.51
CA ARG A 735 -21.18 -13.94 -10.44
C ARG A 735 -20.84 -12.46 -10.31
N CYS A 736 -19.69 -12.13 -9.72
CA CYS A 736 -19.29 -10.74 -9.47
C CYS A 736 -17.80 -10.49 -9.77
N PRO A 737 -17.43 -9.25 -10.14
CA PRO A 737 -16.03 -8.91 -10.36
C PRO A 737 -15.26 -8.89 -9.03
N LEU A 738 -14.29 -9.78 -8.91
CA LEU A 738 -13.23 -9.76 -7.91
C LEU A 738 -12.18 -8.74 -8.33
N ILE A 739 -12.02 -7.71 -7.51
CA ILE A 739 -11.05 -6.64 -7.75
C ILE A 739 -9.75 -7.02 -7.04
N CYS A 740 -8.81 -7.60 -7.79
CA CYS A 740 -7.42 -7.76 -7.36
C CYS A 740 -6.61 -6.52 -7.76
N PHE A 741 -5.61 -6.11 -6.98
CA PHE A 741 -4.87 -4.85 -7.16
C PHE A 741 -4.24 -4.64 -8.55
N TYR A 742 -4.14 -5.68 -9.38
CA TYR A 742 -3.58 -5.68 -10.73
C TYR A 742 -4.55 -6.18 -11.83
N ALA A 743 -5.67 -6.83 -11.48
CA ALA A 743 -6.63 -7.41 -12.42
C ALA A 743 -8.06 -7.39 -11.86
N VAL A 744 -9.05 -7.28 -12.75
CA VAL A 744 -10.47 -7.50 -12.40
C VAL A 744 -10.87 -8.82 -13.05
N GLU A 745 -11.09 -9.83 -12.22
CA GLU A 745 -11.52 -11.17 -12.64
C GLU A 745 -12.97 -11.40 -12.19
N PHE A 746 -13.73 -12.25 -12.86
CA PHE A 746 -15.07 -12.60 -12.40
C PHE A 746 -15.01 -13.84 -11.50
N HIS A 747 -15.64 -13.77 -10.32
CA HIS A 747 -15.99 -14.95 -9.55
C HIS A 747 -17.05 -15.73 -10.32
N LEU A 748 -16.75 -16.98 -10.67
CA LEU A 748 -17.63 -17.87 -11.41
C LEU A 748 -17.78 -19.18 -10.62
N PRO A 749 -18.70 -19.22 -9.62
CA PRO A 749 -18.85 -20.34 -8.68
C PRO A 749 -19.60 -21.53 -9.30
N ASP A 750 -19.24 -21.99 -10.49
CA ASP A 750 -20.08 -22.93 -11.25
C ASP A 750 -20.28 -24.28 -10.56
N ARG A 751 -19.24 -24.89 -9.98
CA ARG A 751 -19.37 -26.13 -9.18
C ARG A 751 -19.74 -25.89 -7.71
N VAL A 752 -19.45 -24.69 -7.21
CA VAL A 752 -19.84 -24.27 -5.85
C VAL A 752 -21.36 -24.06 -5.79
N ALA A 753 -21.96 -23.58 -6.88
CA ALA A 753 -23.39 -23.41 -7.05
C ALA A 753 -24.14 -24.75 -7.10
N SER A 754 -23.55 -25.77 -7.71
CA SER A 754 -24.16 -27.11 -7.86
C SER A 754 -24.13 -27.95 -6.58
N GLN A 755 -23.35 -27.57 -5.57
CA GLN A 755 -23.41 -28.17 -4.23
C GLN A 755 -24.80 -28.05 -3.58
N PHE A 756 -25.57 -27.05 -4.00
CA PHE A 756 -26.83 -26.65 -3.37
C PHE A 756 -27.98 -26.54 -4.38
N ALA A 757 -27.74 -26.89 -5.65
CA ALA A 757 -28.74 -26.93 -6.72
C ALA A 757 -29.24 -28.36 -6.90
#